data_AF-A0A7S2LKP6-F1
#
_entry.id   AF-A0A7S2LKP6-F1
#
_cell.length_a   1.000
_cell.length_b   1.000
_cell.length_c   1.000
_cell.angle_alpha   90.00
_cell.angle_beta   90.00
_cell.angle_gamma   90.00
#
_symmetry.space_group_name_H-M   'P 1'
#
loop_
_entity.id
_entity.type
_entity.pdbx_description
1 polymer ?
#
loop_
_entity_poly.entity_id
_entity_poly.type
_entity_poly.pdbx_seq_one_letter_code
_entity_poly.pdbx_strand_id
1 'polypeptide(L)'
;EQLDIEASKAKQEKDRIDTEVAELESKISQYKADYATLIRDVEVLKETMETVKTKVSRAESLLKSLSQESERWEKSSSGFKHILQSIIGDGLLLASFLTYFGYFDFKTRIGLMQKWRNTLDVIGINYREELSMVESLSKASIRIEWQEQGLPSDSLSMENGVILDHCVRFPLIIDPSGQAIEFVQNKYKNSKIQKTSFLDKAFMKTLASAVRFGTTLLVENVESIDPVLNPILNREIQKTGGRALVRIGSEEVDYSPSFSIILSTKNPAAKLTPDLCSRVTLVNFTVTPASLQSQSLSLILRREKPEIERQRIEVLKLQGEQNVKLRSLEDQMLAKISAVEGSILDDDRVVEGMETLMKEGAQVEEQIAKSAVVMAEVEAAISKFTSLSVACRQIFVLLAAMRNIHFLYEFSSDSFMTVLESVLDETKRVGGEMEDARLENLTTSLFRETVARMCRGLLAEDKFVFVLLLGHILKEGDESYSFRDDASVEDLTGFIYARFGAAFKWQGRGLDSLQAVTENEIKATVPVLLCSAPGHDVSSRVEYMSKVAGHECTSLAMGSEEGFESADKIVSIASKTGKWVLLKNCHLCTEWLSTLVKKLQAQIPHEDFRVFITSEISPKLPTGLLRMSDTIVAEAQTGIKSTLSRFFCNISTDRFGQPEKNRLYLLLGWVHAVIQERLRFVPTGWSESYGFTESDASHALDSIDALIGEASGGKSHIAPEDIPWEAIRVTLSKSIFGGRISNPTDQDALDSLLNSLFISKSFDVDFKLVQTEEPGFIPTLPEKTSKDECFSWIESLPPYNPPTWIGLDSFAEEMRSRSMAKSIIEKVTSLLVSEKDA
;
A
#
# COMPACT_ATOMS: atom_id res chain seq x y z
N GLU A 1 -134.42 49.83 17.18
CA GLU A 1 -134.47 50.05 15.72
C GLU A 1 -133.34 50.93 15.18
N GLN A 2 -133.28 52.25 15.39
CA GLN A 2 -132.17 53.08 14.86
C GLN A 2 -130.79 52.71 15.45
N LEU A 3 -130.72 52.43 16.75
CA LEU A 3 -129.49 51.98 17.43
C LEU A 3 -129.03 50.57 16.99
N ASP A 4 -129.95 49.70 16.56
CA ASP A 4 -129.61 48.36 16.06
C ASP A 4 -129.01 48.42 14.66
N ILE A 5 -129.45 49.39 13.85
CA ILE A 5 -128.90 49.65 12.51
C ILE A 5 -127.51 50.28 12.61
N GLU A 6 -127.28 51.19 13.57
CA GLU A 6 -125.95 51.74 13.84
C GLU A 6 -124.99 50.72 14.44
N ALA A 7 -125.47 49.88 15.37
CA ALA A 7 -124.67 48.77 15.91
C ALA A 7 -124.32 47.72 14.84
N SER A 8 -125.25 47.44 13.90
CA SER A 8 -125.00 46.58 12.74
C SER A 8 -123.95 47.16 11.79
N LYS A 9 -124.02 48.47 11.50
CA LYS A 9 -123.01 49.15 10.67
C LYS A 9 -121.65 49.23 11.35
N ALA A 10 -121.60 49.54 12.64
CA ALA A 10 -120.35 49.56 13.40
C ALA A 10 -119.74 48.16 13.52
N LYS A 11 -120.57 47.11 13.59
CA LYS A 11 -120.11 45.71 13.57
C LYS A 11 -119.57 45.30 12.20
N GLN A 12 -120.23 45.70 11.10
CA GLN A 12 -119.70 45.49 9.75
C GLN A 12 -118.39 46.24 9.50
N GLU A 13 -118.28 47.49 9.97
CA GLU A 13 -117.05 48.27 9.82
C GLU A 13 -115.93 47.71 10.69
N LYS A 14 -116.25 47.22 11.90
CA LYS A 14 -115.31 46.50 12.76
C LYS A 14 -114.84 45.20 12.10
N ASP A 15 -115.76 44.37 11.60
CA ASP A 15 -115.41 43.11 10.93
C ASP A 15 -114.53 43.38 9.70
N ARG A 16 -114.79 44.47 8.97
CA ARG A 16 -113.97 44.92 7.84
C ARG A 16 -112.56 45.35 8.26
N ILE A 17 -112.43 46.15 9.32
CA ILE A 17 -111.13 46.57 9.86
C ILE A 17 -110.38 45.35 10.43
N ASP A 18 -111.07 44.44 11.12
CA ASP A 18 -110.48 43.20 11.65
C ASP A 18 -109.98 42.30 10.51
N THR A 19 -110.66 42.25 9.35
CA THR A 19 -110.13 41.58 8.15
C THR A 19 -108.93 42.29 7.52
N GLU A 20 -108.92 43.63 7.46
CA GLU A 20 -107.76 44.39 6.95
C GLU A 20 -106.54 44.24 7.87
N VAL A 21 -106.75 44.23 9.20
CA VAL A 21 -105.70 43.97 10.20
C VAL A 21 -105.18 42.54 10.07
N ALA A 22 -106.05 41.54 9.92
CA ALA A 22 -105.63 40.15 9.71
C ALA A 22 -104.83 39.98 8.39
N GLU A 23 -105.21 40.68 7.31
CA GLU A 23 -104.43 40.71 6.07
C GLU A 23 -103.06 41.36 6.27
N LEU A 24 -102.98 42.47 6.99
CA LEU A 24 -101.72 43.16 7.28
C LEU A 24 -100.82 42.35 8.21
N GLU A 25 -101.38 41.67 9.22
CA GLU A 25 -100.65 40.75 10.09
C GLU A 25 -100.13 39.52 9.34
N SER A 26 -100.90 39.02 8.38
CA SER A 26 -100.47 37.96 7.47
C SER A 26 -99.32 38.42 6.57
N LYS A 27 -99.44 39.61 5.94
CA LYS A 27 -98.36 40.23 5.13
C LYS A 27 -97.11 40.51 5.96
N ILE A 28 -97.25 41.00 7.19
CA ILE A 28 -96.12 41.24 8.11
C ILE A 28 -95.46 39.91 8.52
N SER A 29 -96.22 38.86 8.77
CA SER A 29 -95.67 37.53 9.05
C SER A 29 -94.92 36.96 7.85
N GLN A 30 -95.45 37.16 6.65
CA GLN A 30 -94.79 36.77 5.40
C GLN A 30 -93.49 37.55 5.19
N TYR A 31 -93.50 38.88 5.37
CA TYR A 31 -92.28 39.68 5.31
C TYR A 31 -91.26 39.34 6.39
N LYS A 32 -91.69 38.94 7.60
CA LYS A 32 -90.78 38.44 8.63
C LYS A 32 -90.12 37.12 8.24
N ALA A 33 -90.85 36.22 7.58
CA ALA A 33 -90.31 34.98 7.06
C ALA A 33 -89.33 35.21 5.90
N ASP A 34 -89.67 36.13 4.99
CA ASP A 34 -88.80 36.55 3.88
C ASP A 34 -87.54 37.27 4.39
N TYR A 35 -87.68 38.09 5.42
CA TYR A 35 -86.54 38.76 6.06
C TYR A 35 -85.62 37.78 6.79
N ALA A 36 -86.19 36.74 7.44
CA ALA A 36 -85.41 35.69 8.08
C ALA A 36 -84.65 34.82 7.06
N THR A 37 -85.24 34.55 5.89
CA THR A 37 -84.55 33.86 4.78
C THR A 37 -83.45 34.74 4.19
N LEU A 38 -83.69 36.04 3.97
CA LEU A 38 -82.64 36.97 3.53
C LEU A 38 -81.48 37.05 4.53
N ILE A 39 -81.75 37.10 5.84
CA ILE A 39 -80.67 37.09 6.85
C ILE A 39 -79.88 35.80 6.77
N ARG A 40 -80.54 34.65 6.64
CA ARG A 40 -79.87 33.36 6.49
C ARG A 40 -79.00 33.33 5.23
N ASP A 41 -79.49 33.85 4.11
CA ASP A 41 -78.73 33.93 2.86
C ASP A 41 -77.54 34.89 2.98
N VAL A 42 -77.69 36.01 3.68
CA VAL A 42 -76.58 36.94 3.99
C VAL A 42 -75.55 36.27 4.88
N GLU A 43 -75.95 35.51 5.89
CA GLU A 43 -75.02 34.79 6.79
C GLU A 43 -74.25 33.70 6.03
N VAL A 44 -74.94 32.94 5.17
CA VAL A 44 -74.32 31.94 4.27
C VAL A 44 -73.36 32.63 3.28
N LEU A 45 -73.75 33.78 2.72
CA LEU A 45 -72.87 34.59 1.87
C LEU A 45 -71.64 35.09 2.61
N LYS A 46 -71.78 35.45 3.88
CA LYS A 46 -70.68 35.93 4.71
C LYS A 46 -69.70 34.81 5.04
N GLU A 47 -70.20 33.62 5.38
CA GLU A 47 -69.40 32.43 5.63
C GLU A 47 -68.68 31.94 4.36
N THR A 48 -69.37 31.98 3.21
CA THR A 48 -68.75 31.69 1.90
C THR A 48 -67.72 32.76 1.50
N MET A 49 -67.96 34.03 1.80
CA MET A 49 -66.99 35.10 1.53
C MET A 49 -65.73 34.96 2.40
N GLU A 50 -65.88 34.56 3.66
CA GLU A 50 -64.76 34.36 4.58
C GLU A 50 -63.93 33.12 4.20
N THR A 51 -64.58 32.03 3.81
CA THR A 51 -63.89 30.84 3.26
C THR A 51 -63.21 31.12 1.92
N VAL A 52 -63.81 31.91 1.03
CA VAL A 52 -63.13 32.33 -0.22
C VAL A 52 -61.94 33.24 0.07
N LYS A 53 -62.05 34.16 1.04
CA LYS A 53 -60.96 35.06 1.41
C LYS A 53 -59.75 34.30 1.94
N THR A 54 -59.96 33.29 2.79
CA THR A 54 -58.87 32.43 3.28
C THR A 54 -58.28 31.56 2.17
N LYS A 55 -59.11 31.05 1.25
CA LYS A 55 -58.62 30.35 0.04
C LYS A 55 -57.75 31.24 -0.84
N VAL A 56 -58.14 32.51 -1.05
CA VAL A 56 -57.36 33.46 -1.86
C VAL A 56 -56.03 33.81 -1.20
N SER A 57 -56.01 34.09 0.11
CA SER A 57 -54.75 34.38 0.81
C SER A 57 -53.80 33.17 0.80
N ARG A 58 -54.33 31.95 0.90
CA ARG A 58 -53.56 30.71 0.80
C ARG A 58 -53.02 30.53 -0.62
N ALA A 59 -53.85 30.76 -1.63
CA ALA A 59 -53.42 30.72 -3.03
C ALA A 59 -52.29 31.71 -3.31
N GLU A 60 -52.36 32.95 -2.81
CA GLU A 60 -51.30 33.95 -2.96
C GLU A 60 -49.98 33.51 -2.32
N SER A 61 -50.01 32.93 -1.10
CA SER A 61 -48.83 32.38 -0.41
C SER A 61 -48.20 31.21 -1.18
N LEU A 62 -49.04 30.27 -1.58
CA LEU A 62 -48.63 29.07 -2.32
C LEU A 62 -48.03 29.45 -3.68
N LEU A 63 -48.65 30.39 -4.39
CA LEU A 63 -48.22 30.83 -5.72
C LEU A 63 -46.90 31.61 -5.65
N LYS A 64 -46.67 32.41 -4.60
CA LYS A 64 -45.39 33.07 -4.35
C LYS A 64 -44.27 32.07 -4.02
N SER A 65 -44.60 30.99 -3.31
CA SER A 65 -43.62 29.95 -2.96
C SER A 65 -43.32 29.06 -4.16
N LEU A 66 -44.35 28.63 -4.90
CA LEU A 66 -44.23 27.88 -6.14
C LEU A 66 -43.54 28.67 -7.25
N SER A 67 -43.64 30.00 -7.28
CA SER A 67 -42.95 30.79 -8.32
C SER A 67 -41.43 30.77 -8.14
N GLN A 68 -40.94 30.79 -6.89
CA GLN A 68 -39.50 30.61 -6.60
C GLN A 68 -39.01 29.23 -7.03
N GLU A 69 -39.78 28.17 -6.70
CA GLU A 69 -39.44 26.81 -7.09
C GLU A 69 -39.61 26.59 -8.61
N SER A 70 -40.59 27.27 -9.24
CA SER A 70 -40.80 27.24 -10.69
C SER A 70 -39.61 27.84 -11.44
N GLU A 71 -39.01 28.94 -10.95
CA GLU A 71 -37.81 29.50 -11.56
C GLU A 71 -36.63 28.51 -11.49
N ARG A 72 -36.52 27.77 -10.36
CA ARG A 72 -35.54 26.71 -10.17
C ARG A 72 -35.80 25.53 -11.11
N TRP A 73 -37.04 25.09 -11.24
CA TRP A 73 -37.43 24.02 -12.16
C TRP A 73 -37.29 24.42 -13.62
N GLU A 74 -37.48 25.69 -13.96
CA GLU A 74 -37.25 26.20 -15.31
C GLU A 74 -35.75 26.15 -15.67
N LYS A 75 -34.88 26.54 -14.73
CA LYS A 75 -33.42 26.33 -14.85
C LYS A 75 -33.08 24.84 -14.96
N SER A 76 -33.64 23.97 -14.11
CA SER A 76 -33.43 22.52 -14.20
C SER A 76 -33.96 21.91 -15.50
N SER A 77 -35.10 22.39 -16.01
CA SER A 77 -35.74 21.93 -17.25
C SER A 77 -34.92 22.31 -18.48
N SER A 78 -34.37 23.53 -18.52
CA SER A 78 -33.41 23.92 -19.55
C SER A 78 -32.13 23.08 -19.47
N GLY A 79 -31.64 22.81 -18.26
CA GLY A 79 -30.54 21.85 -18.02
C GLY A 79 -30.84 20.45 -18.54
N PHE A 80 -32.05 19.92 -18.32
CA PHE A 80 -32.45 18.60 -18.83
C PHE A 80 -32.45 18.55 -20.35
N LYS A 81 -32.83 19.62 -21.06
CA LYS A 81 -32.73 19.65 -22.53
C LYS A 81 -31.29 19.50 -23.00
N HIS A 82 -30.34 20.15 -22.33
CA HIS A 82 -28.92 19.98 -22.64
C HIS A 82 -28.42 18.56 -22.32
N ILE A 83 -28.82 18.01 -21.17
CA ILE A 83 -28.47 16.61 -20.79
C ILE A 83 -29.03 15.62 -21.82
N LEU A 84 -30.24 15.85 -22.34
CA LEU A 84 -30.89 14.96 -23.29
C LEU A 84 -30.18 14.96 -24.66
N GLN A 85 -29.55 16.09 -25.03
CA GLN A 85 -28.70 16.18 -26.22
C GLN A 85 -27.35 15.48 -26.05
N SER A 86 -26.79 15.45 -24.83
CA SER A 86 -25.49 14.86 -24.53
C SER A 86 -25.55 13.41 -24.01
N ILE A 87 -26.75 12.86 -23.78
CA ILE A 87 -26.93 11.57 -23.09
C ILE A 87 -26.27 10.39 -23.81
N ILE A 88 -26.18 10.44 -25.14
CA ILE A 88 -25.56 9.37 -25.93
C ILE A 88 -24.05 9.37 -25.70
N GLY A 89 -23.41 10.55 -25.76
CA GLY A 89 -21.99 10.70 -25.47
C GLY A 89 -21.67 10.36 -24.02
N ASP A 90 -22.45 10.89 -23.08
CA ASP A 90 -22.30 10.59 -21.65
C ASP A 90 -22.48 9.09 -21.37
N GLY A 91 -23.51 8.46 -21.96
CA GLY A 91 -23.77 7.03 -21.82
C GLY A 91 -22.61 6.18 -22.34
N LEU A 92 -21.99 6.56 -23.45
CA LEU A 92 -20.81 5.87 -23.97
C LEU A 92 -19.61 6.00 -23.02
N LEU A 93 -19.35 7.21 -22.51
CA LEU A 93 -18.27 7.44 -21.54
C LEU A 93 -18.48 6.62 -20.27
N LEU A 94 -19.69 6.65 -19.69
CA LEU A 94 -20.03 5.88 -18.49
C LEU A 94 -19.94 4.36 -18.71
N ALA A 95 -20.42 3.86 -19.86
CA ALA A 95 -20.33 2.45 -20.20
C ALA A 95 -18.87 2.01 -20.41
N SER A 96 -18.06 2.83 -21.09
CA SER A 96 -16.62 2.56 -21.29
C SER A 96 -15.87 2.49 -19.96
N PHE A 97 -16.22 3.39 -19.03
CA PHE A 97 -15.66 3.43 -17.68
C PHE A 97 -15.97 2.14 -16.90
N LEU A 98 -17.24 1.75 -16.82
CA LEU A 98 -17.66 0.55 -16.08
C LEU A 98 -17.07 -0.76 -16.65
N THR A 99 -16.79 -0.80 -17.95
CA THR A 99 -16.36 -2.03 -18.63
C THR A 99 -14.84 -2.21 -18.69
N TYR A 100 -14.07 -1.13 -18.92
CA TYR A 100 -12.65 -1.23 -19.21
C TYR A 100 -11.74 -0.61 -18.14
N PHE A 101 -12.21 0.35 -17.34
CA PHE A 101 -11.32 1.19 -16.55
C PHE A 101 -10.88 0.53 -15.23
N GLY A 102 -11.63 -0.45 -14.74
CA GLY A 102 -11.45 -1.02 -13.41
C GLY A 102 -10.04 -1.55 -13.09
N TYR A 103 -9.31 -2.09 -14.06
CA TYR A 103 -7.93 -2.59 -13.86
C TYR A 103 -6.90 -1.47 -13.71
N PHE A 104 -7.11 -0.35 -14.39
CA PHE A 104 -6.10 0.71 -14.53
C PHE A 104 -6.02 1.58 -13.28
N ASP A 105 -4.85 2.16 -13.08
CA ASP A 105 -4.61 3.19 -12.06
C ASP A 105 -5.27 4.53 -12.44
N PHE A 106 -5.34 5.44 -11.48
CA PHE A 106 -6.03 6.71 -11.66
C PHE A 106 -5.45 7.56 -12.81
N LYS A 107 -4.12 7.61 -12.96
CA LYS A 107 -3.45 8.36 -14.04
C LYS A 107 -3.83 7.80 -15.42
N THR A 108 -3.76 6.49 -15.60
CA THR A 108 -4.12 5.85 -16.87
C THR A 108 -5.60 6.01 -17.16
N ARG A 109 -6.48 5.96 -16.15
CA ARG A 109 -7.91 6.24 -16.32
C ARG A 109 -8.16 7.64 -16.86
N ILE A 110 -7.51 8.67 -16.31
CA ILE A 110 -7.62 10.04 -16.84
C ILE A 110 -7.16 10.09 -18.29
N GLY A 111 -5.98 9.54 -18.60
CA GLY A 111 -5.44 9.52 -19.96
C GLY A 111 -6.32 8.77 -20.96
N LEU A 112 -6.92 7.64 -20.55
CA LEU A 112 -7.89 6.90 -21.35
C LEU A 112 -9.16 7.72 -21.55
N MET A 113 -9.71 8.32 -20.50
CA MET A 113 -10.92 9.14 -20.59
C MET A 113 -10.73 10.30 -21.57
N GLN A 114 -9.56 10.95 -21.54
CA GLN A 114 -9.23 12.03 -22.46
C GLN A 114 -9.13 11.52 -23.90
N LYS A 115 -8.59 10.32 -24.14
CA LYS A 115 -8.62 9.68 -25.47
C LYS A 115 -10.04 9.37 -25.94
N TRP A 116 -10.92 8.90 -25.06
CA TRP A 116 -12.33 8.68 -25.38
C TRP A 116 -13.04 9.98 -25.75
N ARG A 117 -12.82 11.06 -24.99
CA ARG A 117 -13.34 12.41 -25.29
C ARG A 117 -12.87 12.92 -26.65
N ASN A 118 -11.55 12.87 -26.90
CA ASN A 118 -10.99 13.26 -28.20
C ASN A 118 -11.59 12.44 -29.37
N THR A 119 -11.92 11.16 -29.14
CA THR A 119 -12.55 10.32 -30.16
C THR A 119 -14.00 10.73 -30.40
N LEU A 120 -14.75 11.06 -29.35
CA LEU A 120 -16.12 11.60 -29.46
C LEU A 120 -16.13 12.95 -30.19
N ASP A 121 -15.14 13.81 -29.94
CA ASP A 121 -14.98 15.09 -30.62
C ASP A 121 -14.78 14.90 -32.13
N VAL A 122 -13.92 13.95 -32.52
CA VAL A 122 -13.67 13.63 -33.95
C VAL A 122 -14.93 13.07 -34.63
N ILE A 123 -15.74 12.29 -33.91
CA ILE A 123 -16.99 11.71 -34.46
C ILE A 123 -18.14 12.73 -34.44
N GLY A 124 -18.02 13.83 -33.68
CA GLY A 124 -19.04 14.87 -33.54
C GLY A 124 -20.21 14.46 -32.64
N ILE A 125 -19.96 13.62 -31.63
CA ILE A 125 -20.97 13.24 -30.63
C ILE A 125 -20.85 14.18 -29.42
N ASN A 126 -21.94 14.87 -29.10
CA ASN A 126 -21.98 15.75 -27.93
C ASN A 126 -21.93 14.97 -26.62
N TYR A 127 -21.14 15.47 -25.67
CA TYR A 127 -21.04 14.99 -24.29
C TYR A 127 -20.88 16.19 -23.34
N ARG A 128 -21.02 15.98 -22.03
CA ARG A 128 -20.73 17.01 -21.02
C ARG A 128 -19.23 17.06 -20.70
N GLU A 129 -18.60 18.22 -20.83
CA GLU A 129 -17.17 18.41 -20.54
C GLU A 129 -16.82 18.09 -19.06
N GLU A 130 -17.68 18.53 -18.15
CA GLU A 130 -17.58 18.29 -16.70
C GLU A 130 -18.44 17.11 -16.25
N LEU A 131 -18.33 15.97 -16.93
CA LEU A 131 -19.00 14.75 -16.51
C LEU A 131 -18.24 14.09 -15.35
N SER A 132 -18.80 14.16 -14.13
CA SER A 132 -18.35 13.37 -12.99
C SER A 132 -18.92 11.94 -13.07
N MET A 133 -18.05 10.95 -13.25
CA MET A 133 -18.43 9.52 -13.36
C MET A 133 -19.10 9.03 -12.07
N VAL A 134 -18.53 9.41 -10.93
CA VAL A 134 -19.01 8.99 -9.61
C VAL A 134 -20.39 9.56 -9.32
N GLU A 135 -20.61 10.85 -9.56
CA GLU A 135 -21.89 11.50 -9.28
C GLU A 135 -22.99 11.11 -10.26
N SER A 136 -22.62 10.79 -11.50
CA SER A 136 -23.59 10.37 -12.51
C SER A 136 -24.12 8.94 -12.29
N LEU A 137 -23.28 8.04 -11.75
CA LEU A 137 -23.63 6.63 -11.54
C LEU A 137 -24.04 6.30 -10.10
N SER A 138 -23.85 7.21 -9.15
CA SER A 138 -24.21 7.00 -7.74
C SER A 138 -24.93 8.18 -7.12
N LYS A 139 -25.90 7.88 -6.25
CA LYS A 139 -26.55 8.88 -5.40
C LYS A 139 -25.63 9.24 -4.22
N ALA A 140 -25.73 10.48 -3.73
CA ALA A 140 -24.96 10.93 -2.57
C ALA A 140 -25.20 10.06 -1.32
N SER A 141 -26.43 9.57 -1.12
CA SER A 141 -26.78 8.68 -0.01
C SER A 141 -25.99 7.37 -0.01
N ILE A 142 -25.88 6.73 -1.19
CA ILE A 142 -25.16 5.47 -1.34
C ILE A 142 -23.66 5.67 -1.09
N ARG A 143 -23.10 6.81 -1.53
CA ARG A 143 -21.68 7.13 -1.29
C ARG A 143 -21.35 7.27 0.19
N ILE A 144 -22.24 7.89 0.96
CA ILE A 144 -22.08 8.03 2.41
C ILE A 144 -22.16 6.64 3.06
N GLU A 145 -23.11 5.81 2.63
CA GLU A 145 -23.22 4.42 3.11
C GLU A 145 -21.92 3.62 2.86
N TRP A 146 -21.29 3.80 1.69
CA TRP A 146 -20.00 3.15 1.41
C TRP A 146 -18.89 3.63 2.34
N GLN A 147 -18.84 4.92 2.65
CA GLN A 147 -17.87 5.48 3.59
C GLN A 147 -18.10 4.95 5.01
N GLU A 148 -19.35 4.83 5.45
CA GLU A 148 -19.69 4.21 6.75
C GLU A 148 -19.31 2.72 6.79
N GLN A 149 -19.35 2.04 5.63
CA GLN A 149 -18.90 0.66 5.48
C GLN A 149 -17.37 0.51 5.36
N GLY A 150 -16.61 1.61 5.35
CA GLY A 150 -15.14 1.62 5.36
C GLY A 150 -14.48 1.85 4.00
N LEU A 151 -15.23 2.26 2.96
CA LEU A 151 -14.62 2.68 1.69
C LEU A 151 -13.88 4.03 1.87
N PRO A 152 -12.61 4.14 1.47
CA PRO A 152 -11.91 5.41 1.51
C PRO A 152 -12.59 6.49 0.66
N SER A 153 -12.51 7.74 1.08
CA SER A 153 -13.13 8.89 0.39
C SER A 153 -12.35 9.41 -0.82
N ASP A 154 -11.26 8.74 -1.22
CA ASP A 154 -10.46 9.15 -2.37
C ASP A 154 -11.16 8.85 -3.70
N SER A 155 -10.78 9.60 -4.75
CA SER A 155 -11.40 9.51 -6.07
C SER A 155 -11.37 8.10 -6.66
N LEU A 156 -10.25 7.36 -6.52
CA LEU A 156 -10.11 6.01 -7.07
C LEU A 156 -11.00 5.02 -6.31
N SER A 157 -11.02 5.08 -4.98
CA SER A 157 -11.84 4.22 -4.14
C SER A 157 -13.33 4.43 -4.42
N MET A 158 -13.77 5.69 -4.57
CA MET A 158 -15.15 6.00 -4.93
C MET A 158 -15.51 5.53 -6.35
N GLU A 159 -14.63 5.71 -7.33
CA GLU A 159 -14.76 5.14 -8.67
C GLU A 159 -14.88 3.61 -8.64
N ASN A 160 -14.04 2.94 -7.85
CA ASN A 160 -14.08 1.49 -7.70
C ASN A 160 -15.36 1.03 -6.99
N GLY A 161 -15.86 1.79 -6.01
CA GLY A 161 -17.15 1.54 -5.37
C GLY A 161 -18.30 1.54 -6.38
N VAL A 162 -18.29 2.50 -7.31
CA VAL A 162 -19.25 2.57 -8.42
C VAL A 162 -19.14 1.36 -9.35
N ILE A 163 -17.91 0.97 -9.74
CA ILE A 163 -17.70 -0.20 -10.60
C ILE A 163 -18.19 -1.47 -9.91
N LEU A 164 -17.94 -1.64 -8.61
CA LEU A 164 -18.39 -2.80 -7.83
C LEU A 164 -19.92 -2.87 -7.73
N ASP A 165 -20.61 -1.74 -7.59
CA ASP A 165 -22.07 -1.70 -7.48
C ASP A 165 -22.76 -2.03 -8.81
N HIS A 166 -22.18 -1.59 -9.93
CA HIS A 166 -22.73 -1.75 -11.28
C HIS A 166 -22.10 -2.89 -12.09
N CYS A 167 -21.28 -3.75 -11.48
CA CYS A 167 -20.61 -4.82 -12.21
C CYS A 167 -21.59 -5.94 -12.64
N VAL A 168 -21.58 -6.25 -13.94
CA VAL A 168 -22.39 -7.37 -14.49
C VAL A 168 -21.67 -8.70 -14.35
N ARG A 169 -20.38 -8.73 -14.71
CA ARG A 169 -19.48 -9.86 -14.48
C ARG A 169 -19.00 -9.83 -13.03
N PHE A 170 -18.70 -11.00 -12.48
CA PHE A 170 -18.21 -11.09 -11.10
C PHE A 170 -16.89 -10.30 -10.93
N PRO A 171 -16.76 -9.54 -9.84
CA PRO A 171 -15.59 -8.71 -9.63
C PRO A 171 -14.39 -9.54 -9.15
N LEU A 172 -13.21 -9.24 -9.69
CA LEU A 172 -11.92 -9.65 -9.16
C LEU A 172 -11.19 -8.40 -8.65
N ILE A 173 -11.05 -8.34 -7.33
CA ILE A 173 -10.51 -7.20 -6.60
C ILE A 173 -9.02 -7.41 -6.39
N ILE A 174 -8.21 -6.47 -6.88
CA ILE A 174 -6.78 -6.38 -6.59
C ILE A 174 -6.63 -5.40 -5.43
N ASP A 175 -6.39 -5.92 -4.22
CA ASP A 175 -6.37 -5.14 -2.99
C ASP A 175 -5.15 -5.48 -2.14
N PRO A 176 -4.03 -4.76 -2.33
CA PRO A 176 -2.82 -5.01 -1.56
C PRO A 176 -2.90 -4.54 -0.10
N SER A 177 -3.76 -3.57 0.22
CA SER A 177 -3.89 -3.04 1.58
C SER A 177 -4.91 -3.80 2.42
N GLY A 178 -5.85 -4.53 1.79
CA GLY A 178 -6.92 -5.25 2.45
C GLY A 178 -8.16 -4.39 2.77
N GLN A 179 -8.12 -3.09 2.45
CA GLN A 179 -9.20 -2.14 2.75
C GLN A 179 -10.47 -2.44 1.94
N ALA A 180 -10.33 -2.82 0.67
CA ALA A 180 -11.48 -3.12 -0.19
C ALA A 180 -12.19 -4.40 0.26
N ILE A 181 -11.41 -5.40 0.71
CA ILE A 181 -11.95 -6.64 1.25
C ILE A 181 -12.75 -6.38 2.55
N GLU A 182 -12.26 -5.50 3.43
CA GLU A 182 -12.98 -5.08 4.64
C GLU A 182 -14.28 -4.35 4.30
N PHE A 183 -14.22 -3.40 3.35
CA PHE A 183 -15.40 -2.71 2.83
C PHE A 183 -16.46 -3.68 2.31
N VAL A 184 -16.07 -4.65 1.47
CA VAL A 184 -17.00 -5.67 0.93
C VAL A 184 -17.63 -6.48 2.05
N GLN A 185 -16.86 -6.87 3.07
CA GLN A 185 -17.39 -7.62 4.21
C GLN A 185 -18.42 -6.82 5.01
N ASN A 186 -18.17 -5.52 5.20
CA ASN A 186 -19.10 -4.63 5.89
C ASN A 186 -20.36 -4.37 5.05
N LYS A 187 -20.21 -4.13 3.74
CA LYS A 187 -21.33 -3.95 2.80
C LYS A 187 -22.28 -5.15 2.81
N TYR A 188 -21.72 -6.36 2.77
CA TYR A 188 -22.50 -7.58 2.75
C TYR A 188 -22.82 -8.13 4.14
N LYS A 189 -22.48 -7.47 5.25
CA LYS A 189 -22.64 -8.00 6.63
C LYS A 189 -24.06 -8.50 6.97
N ASN A 190 -25.08 -7.85 6.40
CA ASN A 190 -26.50 -8.23 6.59
C ASN A 190 -26.92 -9.43 5.72
N SER A 191 -26.18 -9.70 4.65
CA SER A 191 -26.28 -10.92 3.85
C SER A 191 -25.24 -11.93 4.34
N LYS A 192 -25.53 -13.23 4.32
CA LYS A 192 -24.54 -14.20 4.79
C LYS A 192 -23.38 -14.23 3.77
N ILE A 193 -22.25 -13.61 4.10
CA ILE A 193 -21.00 -13.70 3.33
C ILE A 193 -20.10 -14.80 3.91
N GLN A 194 -19.65 -15.72 3.07
CA GLN A 194 -18.72 -16.78 3.46
C GLN A 194 -17.35 -16.50 2.84
N LYS A 195 -16.28 -16.58 3.67
CA LYS A 195 -14.90 -16.46 3.20
C LYS A 195 -14.31 -17.84 2.96
N THR A 196 -13.60 -18.00 1.86
CA THR A 196 -12.87 -19.24 1.55
C THR A 196 -11.65 -18.93 0.66
N SER A 197 -10.81 -19.92 0.42
CA SER A 197 -9.69 -19.84 -0.52
C SER A 197 -9.59 -21.15 -1.27
N PHE A 198 -9.02 -21.16 -2.48
CA PHE A 198 -8.81 -22.39 -3.27
C PHE A 198 -7.93 -23.42 -2.56
N LEU A 199 -7.11 -22.98 -1.62
CA LEU A 199 -6.24 -23.86 -0.82
C LEU A 199 -7.00 -24.62 0.27
N ASP A 200 -8.25 -24.24 0.56
CA ASP A 200 -9.07 -24.90 1.56
C ASP A 200 -9.64 -26.22 1.00
N LYS A 201 -9.41 -27.33 1.72
CA LYS A 201 -9.98 -28.65 1.39
C LYS A 201 -11.51 -28.64 1.38
N ALA A 202 -12.15 -27.71 2.09
CA ALA A 202 -13.60 -27.55 2.13
C ALA A 202 -14.17 -26.66 1.01
N PHE A 203 -13.32 -26.03 0.18
CA PHE A 203 -13.72 -25.05 -0.84
C PHE A 203 -14.91 -25.52 -1.69
N MET A 204 -14.84 -26.73 -2.26
CA MET A 204 -15.89 -27.29 -3.12
C MET A 204 -17.25 -27.40 -2.43
N LYS A 205 -17.26 -27.80 -1.15
CA LYS A 205 -18.49 -27.94 -0.36
C LYS A 205 -19.09 -26.57 -0.05
N THR A 206 -18.24 -25.61 0.31
CA THR A 206 -18.63 -24.22 0.59
C THR A 206 -19.19 -23.55 -0.66
N LEU A 207 -18.54 -23.74 -1.82
CA LEU A 207 -18.99 -23.24 -3.11
C LEU A 207 -20.36 -23.83 -3.50
N ALA A 208 -20.51 -25.16 -3.44
CA ALA A 208 -21.77 -25.82 -3.76
C ALA A 208 -22.90 -25.36 -2.82
N SER A 209 -22.62 -25.22 -1.52
CA SER A 209 -23.57 -24.68 -0.54
C SER A 209 -23.95 -23.24 -0.90
N ALA A 210 -22.98 -22.39 -1.22
CA ALA A 210 -23.22 -20.98 -1.53
C ALA A 210 -24.10 -20.81 -2.78
N VAL A 211 -23.85 -21.62 -3.83
CA VAL A 211 -24.66 -21.63 -5.05
C VAL A 211 -26.10 -22.09 -4.78
N ARG A 212 -26.29 -23.13 -3.94
CA ARG A 212 -27.63 -23.64 -3.56
C ARG A 212 -28.44 -22.61 -2.77
N PHE A 213 -27.83 -21.99 -1.77
CA PHE A 213 -28.52 -21.08 -0.86
C PHE A 213 -28.48 -19.61 -1.30
N GLY A 214 -27.75 -19.29 -2.37
CA GLY A 214 -27.61 -17.94 -2.89
C GLY A 214 -26.90 -16.99 -1.94
N THR A 215 -25.89 -17.48 -1.20
CA THR A 215 -25.06 -16.67 -0.31
C THR A 215 -23.87 -16.08 -1.07
N THR A 216 -23.45 -14.88 -0.71
CA THR A 216 -22.26 -14.25 -1.32
C THR A 216 -21.00 -14.98 -0.86
N LEU A 217 -20.16 -15.39 -1.81
CA LEU A 217 -18.90 -16.08 -1.55
C LEU A 217 -17.71 -15.15 -1.84
N LEU A 218 -16.85 -14.91 -0.85
CA LEU A 218 -15.58 -14.22 -1.02
C LEU A 218 -14.46 -15.25 -1.11
N VAL A 219 -13.77 -15.30 -2.25
CA VAL A 219 -12.63 -16.18 -2.49
C VAL A 219 -11.34 -15.37 -2.47
N GLU A 220 -10.46 -15.66 -1.51
CA GLU A 220 -9.20 -14.95 -1.32
C GLU A 220 -8.00 -15.66 -1.97
N ASN A 221 -6.98 -14.86 -2.32
CA ASN A 221 -5.69 -15.27 -2.88
C ASN A 221 -5.80 -15.91 -4.28
N VAL A 222 -6.59 -15.27 -5.13
CA VAL A 222 -6.89 -15.71 -6.50
C VAL A 222 -5.76 -15.32 -7.46
N GLU A 223 -4.67 -16.08 -7.43
CA GLU A 223 -3.55 -15.94 -8.38
C GLU A 223 -3.60 -16.99 -9.49
N SER A 224 -4.01 -18.21 -9.15
CA SER A 224 -4.26 -19.32 -10.06
C SER A 224 -5.67 -19.85 -9.80
N ILE A 225 -6.60 -19.61 -10.74
CA ILE A 225 -7.98 -20.08 -10.61
C ILE A 225 -8.07 -21.55 -11.00
N ASP A 226 -8.76 -22.31 -10.17
CA ASP A 226 -9.19 -23.66 -10.52
C ASP A 226 -10.26 -23.58 -11.64
N PRO A 227 -10.07 -24.27 -12.79
CA PRO A 227 -11.05 -24.35 -13.87
C PRO A 227 -12.47 -24.75 -13.44
N VAL A 228 -12.65 -25.32 -12.25
CA VAL A 228 -13.97 -25.60 -11.66
C VAL A 228 -14.88 -24.38 -11.57
N LEU A 229 -14.35 -23.16 -11.46
CA LEU A 229 -15.19 -21.95 -11.43
C LEU A 229 -15.69 -21.51 -12.81
N ASN A 230 -15.13 -22.03 -13.91
CA ASN A 230 -15.46 -21.58 -15.26
C ASN A 230 -16.96 -21.64 -15.61
N PRO A 231 -17.70 -22.72 -15.29
CA PRO A 231 -19.14 -22.77 -15.55
C PRO A 231 -19.93 -21.70 -14.79
N ILE A 232 -19.49 -21.35 -13.59
CA ILE A 232 -20.11 -20.32 -12.75
C ILE A 232 -19.80 -18.93 -13.31
N LEU A 233 -18.52 -18.65 -13.61
CA LEU A 233 -18.08 -17.36 -14.14
C LEU A 233 -18.74 -17.06 -15.50
N ASN A 234 -18.91 -18.08 -16.35
CA ASN A 234 -19.60 -17.97 -17.64
C ASN A 234 -21.14 -17.93 -17.51
N ARG A 235 -21.68 -18.21 -16.31
CA ARG A 235 -23.12 -18.39 -16.08
C ARG A 235 -23.73 -19.44 -17.02
N GLU A 236 -23.06 -20.58 -17.17
CA GLU A 236 -23.52 -21.75 -17.95
C GLU A 236 -24.65 -22.50 -17.22
N ILE A 237 -25.78 -21.81 -17.03
CA ILE A 237 -26.94 -22.32 -16.28
C ILE A 237 -27.83 -23.13 -17.21
N GLN A 238 -28.01 -24.42 -16.90
CA GLN A 238 -28.93 -25.30 -17.60
C GLN A 238 -30.31 -25.24 -16.95
N LYS A 239 -31.34 -24.88 -17.74
CA LYS A 239 -32.73 -24.85 -17.27
C LYS A 239 -33.45 -26.14 -17.70
N THR A 240 -33.61 -27.07 -16.77
CA THR A 240 -34.31 -28.34 -17.01
C THR A 240 -35.53 -28.43 -16.10
N GLY A 241 -36.73 -28.48 -16.69
CA GLY A 241 -37.98 -28.66 -15.94
C GLY A 241 -38.28 -27.55 -14.91
N GLY A 242 -37.90 -26.30 -15.20
CA GLY A 242 -38.11 -25.16 -14.30
C GLY A 242 -37.05 -24.97 -13.21
N ARG A 243 -36.12 -25.92 -13.05
CA ARG A 243 -34.95 -25.79 -12.18
C ARG A 243 -33.77 -25.22 -12.96
N ALA A 244 -33.05 -24.28 -12.35
CA ALA A 244 -31.78 -23.77 -12.84
C ALA A 244 -30.65 -24.58 -12.19
N LEU A 245 -29.88 -25.31 -13.00
CA LEU A 245 -28.79 -26.17 -12.55
C LEU A 245 -27.47 -25.64 -13.12
N VAL A 246 -26.40 -25.71 -12.33
CA VAL A 246 -25.02 -25.44 -12.77
C VAL A 246 -24.14 -26.64 -12.42
N ARG A 247 -23.23 -26.99 -13.33
CA ARG A 247 -22.27 -28.08 -13.12
C ARG A 247 -21.03 -27.57 -12.42
N ILE A 248 -20.71 -28.15 -11.26
CA ILE A 248 -19.52 -27.83 -10.47
C ILE A 248 -18.70 -29.12 -10.35
N GLY A 249 -17.64 -29.23 -11.16
CA GLY A 249 -16.86 -30.46 -11.28
C GLY A 249 -17.71 -31.64 -11.79
N SER A 250 -17.93 -32.63 -10.94
CA SER A 250 -18.75 -33.81 -11.23
C SER A 250 -20.20 -33.71 -10.76
N GLU A 251 -20.56 -32.71 -9.93
CA GLU A 251 -21.90 -32.57 -9.36
C GLU A 251 -22.74 -31.51 -10.10
N GLU A 252 -24.04 -31.76 -10.22
CA GLU A 252 -25.03 -30.76 -10.64
C GLU A 252 -25.68 -30.14 -9.41
N VAL A 253 -25.71 -28.81 -9.37
CA VAL A 253 -26.13 -28.04 -8.21
C VAL A 253 -27.21 -27.04 -8.61
N ASP A 254 -28.27 -26.94 -7.80
CA ASP A 254 -29.30 -25.91 -8.00
C ASP A 254 -28.71 -24.50 -7.84
N TYR A 255 -28.92 -23.66 -8.86
CA TYR A 255 -28.42 -22.29 -8.92
C TYR A 255 -29.44 -21.30 -8.37
N SER A 256 -29.09 -20.59 -7.30
CA SER A 256 -29.89 -19.47 -6.80
C SER A 256 -29.60 -18.17 -7.55
N PRO A 257 -30.61 -17.41 -8.00
CA PRO A 257 -30.42 -16.10 -8.64
C PRO A 257 -29.75 -15.05 -7.75
N SER A 258 -29.83 -15.17 -6.43
CA SER A 258 -29.20 -14.25 -5.48
C SER A 258 -27.72 -14.56 -5.23
N PHE A 259 -27.19 -15.64 -5.81
CA PHE A 259 -25.79 -16.00 -5.67
C PHE A 259 -24.87 -14.94 -6.28
N SER A 260 -23.82 -14.58 -5.54
CA SER A 260 -22.75 -13.71 -6.00
C SER A 260 -21.40 -14.23 -5.52
N ILE A 261 -20.38 -14.12 -6.37
CA ILE A 261 -19.00 -14.48 -6.02
C ILE A 261 -18.10 -13.25 -6.21
N ILE A 262 -17.21 -13.02 -5.25
CA ILE A 262 -16.21 -11.96 -5.27
C ILE A 262 -14.85 -12.62 -5.15
N LEU A 263 -13.97 -12.36 -6.11
CA LEU A 263 -12.60 -12.87 -6.11
C LEU A 263 -11.67 -11.77 -5.61
N SER A 264 -10.66 -12.11 -4.81
CA SER A 264 -9.67 -11.13 -4.35
C SER A 264 -8.23 -11.64 -4.43
N THR A 265 -7.30 -10.72 -4.70
CA THR A 265 -5.86 -10.96 -4.64
C THR A 265 -5.16 -9.78 -3.98
N LYS A 266 -4.19 -10.09 -3.10
CA LYS A 266 -3.32 -9.09 -2.46
C LYS A 266 -2.10 -8.74 -3.32
N ASN A 267 -1.84 -9.51 -4.37
CA ASN A 267 -0.68 -9.36 -5.23
C ASN A 267 -1.05 -8.53 -6.48
N PRO A 268 -0.60 -7.26 -6.59
CA PRO A 268 -0.90 -6.42 -7.76
C PRO A 268 -0.12 -6.85 -9.00
N ALA A 269 0.99 -7.58 -8.83
CA ALA A 269 1.81 -8.11 -9.92
C ALA A 269 1.36 -9.50 -10.37
N ALA A 270 0.20 -9.98 -9.91
CA ALA A 270 -0.35 -11.27 -10.31
C ALA A 270 -0.58 -11.30 -11.83
N LYS A 271 0.07 -12.25 -12.53
CA LYS A 271 -0.11 -12.46 -13.97
C LYS A 271 -1.43 -13.19 -14.22
N LEU A 272 -2.50 -12.42 -14.43
CA LEU A 272 -3.82 -12.96 -14.76
C LEU A 272 -3.85 -13.43 -16.22
N THR A 273 -4.45 -14.60 -16.45
CA THR A 273 -4.58 -15.14 -17.80
C THR A 273 -5.61 -14.34 -18.61
N PRO A 274 -5.42 -14.15 -19.94
CA PRO A 274 -6.40 -13.46 -20.77
C PRO A 274 -7.79 -14.09 -20.73
N ASP A 275 -7.85 -15.42 -20.60
CA ASP A 275 -9.10 -16.17 -20.45
C ASP A 275 -9.88 -15.73 -19.22
N LEU A 276 -9.20 -15.60 -18.07
CA LEU A 276 -9.81 -15.08 -16.85
C LEU A 276 -10.25 -13.63 -17.00
N CYS A 277 -9.36 -12.76 -17.49
CA CYS A 277 -9.65 -11.33 -17.64
C CYS A 277 -10.89 -11.04 -18.51
N SER A 278 -11.23 -11.93 -19.44
CA SER A 278 -12.45 -11.80 -20.25
C SER A 278 -13.74 -12.04 -19.47
N ARG A 279 -13.69 -12.89 -18.43
CA ARG A 279 -14.86 -13.41 -17.69
C ARG A 279 -15.17 -12.63 -16.41
N VAL A 280 -14.20 -11.93 -15.85
CA VAL A 280 -14.34 -11.14 -14.61
C VAL A 280 -14.23 -9.65 -14.88
N THR A 281 -14.81 -8.84 -14.00
CA THR A 281 -14.54 -7.39 -13.97
C THR A 281 -13.40 -7.14 -13.00
N LEU A 282 -12.24 -6.71 -13.51
CA LEU A 282 -11.10 -6.37 -12.67
C LEU A 282 -11.33 -5.02 -11.99
N VAL A 283 -11.08 -4.95 -10.69
CA VAL A 283 -11.16 -3.70 -9.92
C VAL A 283 -9.90 -3.54 -9.10
N ASN A 284 -9.14 -2.48 -9.38
CA ASN A 284 -7.83 -2.25 -8.81
C ASN A 284 -7.87 -1.20 -7.68
N PHE A 285 -7.65 -1.65 -6.45
CA PHE A 285 -7.54 -0.84 -5.23
C PHE A 285 -6.07 -0.60 -4.82
N THR A 286 -5.13 -0.66 -5.75
CA THR A 286 -3.76 -0.23 -5.47
C THR A 286 -3.74 1.19 -4.95
N VAL A 287 -3.09 1.40 -3.81
CA VAL A 287 -2.94 2.71 -3.17
C VAL A 287 -2.24 3.67 -4.13
N THR A 288 -2.92 4.75 -4.51
CA THR A 288 -2.33 5.82 -5.32
C THR A 288 -1.53 6.77 -4.44
N PRO A 289 -0.54 7.48 -5.00
CA PRO A 289 0.18 8.52 -4.26
C PRO A 289 -0.76 9.57 -3.65
N ALA A 290 -1.83 9.94 -4.36
CA ALA A 290 -2.84 10.88 -3.86
C ALA A 290 -3.66 10.30 -2.69
N SER A 291 -4.06 9.02 -2.75
CA SER A 291 -4.74 8.36 -1.64
C SER A 291 -3.84 8.28 -0.40
N LEU A 292 -2.56 7.92 -0.58
CA LEU A 292 -1.60 7.90 0.53
C LEU A 292 -1.36 9.29 1.12
N GLN A 293 -1.32 10.34 0.29
CA GLN A 293 -1.23 11.73 0.78
C GLN A 293 -2.42 12.06 1.69
N SER A 294 -3.64 11.75 1.25
CA SER A 294 -4.85 12.00 2.04
C SER A 294 -4.85 11.19 3.35
N GLN A 295 -4.45 9.92 3.29
CA GLN A 295 -4.34 9.06 4.47
C GLN A 295 -3.26 9.57 5.44
N SER A 296 -2.10 9.99 4.93
CA SER A 296 -1.02 10.57 5.72
C SER A 296 -1.46 11.86 6.38
N LEU A 297 -2.16 12.73 5.65
CA LEU A 297 -2.68 13.99 6.17
C LEU A 297 -3.69 13.75 7.30
N SER A 298 -4.65 12.86 7.12
CA SER A 298 -5.60 12.51 8.19
C SER A 298 -4.89 11.90 9.41
N LEU A 299 -3.85 11.10 9.21
CA LEU A 299 -3.06 10.56 10.34
C LEU A 299 -2.29 11.68 11.08
N ILE A 300 -1.66 12.59 10.35
CA ILE A 300 -0.96 13.75 10.91
C ILE A 300 -1.95 14.63 11.70
N LEU A 301 -3.09 14.99 11.11
CA LEU A 301 -4.11 15.82 11.75
C LEU A 301 -4.69 15.14 13.00
N ARG A 302 -4.99 13.84 12.93
CA ARG A 302 -5.48 13.08 14.09
C ARG A 302 -4.49 13.09 15.26
N ARG A 303 -3.19 13.13 14.98
CA ARG A 303 -2.14 13.13 16.01
C ARG A 303 -1.80 14.53 16.51
N GLU A 304 -1.70 15.52 15.62
CA GLU A 304 -1.27 16.89 15.94
C GLU A 304 -2.44 17.81 16.34
N LYS A 305 -3.58 17.74 15.62
CA LYS A 305 -4.76 18.61 15.80
C LYS A 305 -6.05 17.78 15.76
N PRO A 306 -6.30 16.93 16.77
CA PRO A 306 -7.47 16.03 16.78
C PRO A 306 -8.80 16.80 16.71
N GLU A 307 -8.88 18.00 17.27
CA GLU A 307 -10.07 18.85 17.20
C GLU A 307 -10.40 19.29 15.77
N ILE A 308 -9.38 19.67 14.98
CA ILE A 308 -9.56 20.10 13.59
C ILE A 308 -9.99 18.91 12.73
N GLU A 309 -9.38 17.73 12.91
CA GLU A 309 -9.78 16.52 12.18
C GLU A 309 -11.21 16.08 12.54
N ARG A 310 -11.59 16.19 13.83
CA ARG A 310 -12.96 15.91 14.27
C ARG A 310 -13.95 16.88 13.62
N GLN A 311 -13.65 18.18 13.62
CA GLN A 311 -14.48 19.20 12.97
C GLN A 311 -14.60 18.94 11.47
N ARG A 312 -13.50 18.61 10.79
CA ARG A 312 -13.49 18.26 9.36
C ARG A 312 -14.43 17.09 9.06
N ILE A 313 -14.31 15.99 9.81
CA ILE A 313 -15.14 14.80 9.63
C ILE A 313 -16.61 15.10 9.93
N GLU A 314 -16.90 15.84 11.01
CA GLU A 314 -18.26 16.19 11.41
C GLU A 314 -18.95 17.09 10.40
N VAL A 315 -18.26 18.12 9.89
CA VAL A 315 -18.82 19.03 8.89
C VAL A 315 -19.03 18.31 7.55
N LEU A 316 -18.09 17.47 7.11
CA LEU A 316 -18.27 16.64 5.91
C LEU A 316 -19.46 15.70 6.05
N LYS A 317 -19.64 15.07 7.22
CA LYS A 317 -20.79 14.19 7.49
C LYS A 317 -22.10 14.96 7.49
N LEU A 318 -22.16 16.08 8.20
CA LEU A 318 -23.33 16.94 8.29
C LEU A 318 -23.74 17.48 6.91
N GLN A 319 -22.78 17.92 6.11
CA GLN A 319 -23.02 18.37 4.73
C GLN A 319 -23.53 17.22 3.85
N GLY A 320 -23.00 16.01 4.02
CA GLY A 320 -23.49 14.82 3.34
C GLY A 320 -24.95 14.49 3.69
N GLU A 321 -25.26 14.45 4.98
CA GLU A 321 -26.62 14.20 5.50
C GLU A 321 -27.62 15.27 5.03
N GLN A 322 -27.23 16.55 5.09
CA GLN A 322 -28.05 17.68 4.64
C GLN A 322 -28.35 17.60 3.15
N ASN A 323 -27.35 17.27 2.32
CA ASN A 323 -27.54 17.11 0.87
C ASN A 323 -28.50 15.95 0.55
N VAL A 324 -28.42 14.83 1.30
CA VAL A 324 -29.38 13.72 1.15
C VAL A 324 -30.78 14.13 1.59
N LYS A 325 -30.89 14.84 2.73
CA LYS A 325 -32.15 15.34 3.25
C LYS A 325 -32.82 16.31 2.27
N LEU A 326 -32.06 17.24 1.68
CA LEU A 326 -32.58 18.18 0.69
C LEU A 326 -33.20 17.44 -0.50
N ARG A 327 -32.48 16.47 -1.09
CA ARG A 327 -33.02 15.64 -2.18
C ARG A 327 -34.24 14.82 -1.77
N SER A 328 -34.25 14.27 -0.57
CA SER A 328 -35.42 13.54 -0.06
C SER A 328 -36.63 14.45 0.11
N LEU A 329 -36.44 15.70 0.55
CA LEU A 329 -37.53 16.68 0.68
C LEU A 329 -38.06 17.07 -0.70
N GLU A 330 -37.18 17.25 -1.69
CA GLU A 330 -37.54 17.48 -3.10
C GLU A 330 -38.35 16.32 -3.69
N ASP A 331 -37.89 15.08 -3.51
CA ASP A 331 -38.59 13.88 -3.98
C ASP A 331 -39.98 13.76 -3.32
N GLN A 332 -40.07 14.05 -2.02
CA GLN A 332 -41.35 14.04 -1.30
C GLN A 332 -42.29 15.17 -1.78
N MET A 333 -41.75 16.35 -2.09
CA MET A 333 -42.52 17.45 -2.65
C MET A 333 -43.10 17.08 -4.03
N LEU A 334 -42.26 16.53 -4.91
CA LEU A 334 -42.69 16.05 -6.23
C LEU A 334 -43.73 14.92 -6.12
N ALA A 335 -43.52 13.98 -5.21
CA ALA A 335 -44.47 12.89 -4.96
C ALA A 335 -45.82 13.43 -4.49
N LYS A 336 -45.84 14.38 -3.54
CA LYS A 336 -47.08 15.02 -3.07
C LYS A 336 -47.82 15.76 -4.19
N ILE A 337 -47.10 16.50 -5.04
CA ILE A 337 -47.69 17.19 -6.20
C ILE A 337 -48.29 16.18 -7.19
N SER A 338 -47.58 15.07 -7.45
CA SER A 338 -48.06 14.04 -8.37
C SER A 338 -49.26 13.25 -7.85
N ALA A 339 -49.41 13.14 -6.53
CA ALA A 339 -50.48 12.37 -5.88
C ALA A 339 -51.82 13.11 -5.81
N VAL A 340 -51.84 14.42 -6.08
CA VAL A 340 -53.07 15.22 -6.06
C VAL A 340 -53.84 15.03 -7.37
N GLU A 341 -54.84 14.16 -7.35
CA GLU A 341 -55.87 14.07 -8.41
C GLU A 341 -56.98 15.09 -8.12
N GLY A 342 -56.78 16.36 -8.46
CA GLY A 342 -57.81 17.41 -8.29
C GLY A 342 -57.27 18.82 -8.03
N SER A 343 -58.09 19.66 -7.40
CA SER A 343 -57.76 21.03 -7.01
C SER A 343 -56.83 21.05 -5.79
N ILE A 344 -55.60 21.52 -5.98
CA ILE A 344 -54.56 21.65 -4.94
C ILE A 344 -55.02 22.51 -3.74
N LEU A 345 -56.00 23.40 -3.97
CA LEU A 345 -56.51 24.33 -2.96
C LEU A 345 -57.61 23.75 -2.08
N ASP A 346 -58.14 22.56 -2.41
CA ASP A 346 -59.23 21.94 -1.65
C ASP A 346 -58.74 20.91 -0.63
N ASP A 347 -57.49 20.45 -0.73
CA ASP A 347 -56.86 19.57 0.26
C ASP A 347 -55.89 20.35 1.15
N ASP A 348 -56.40 20.81 2.29
CA ASP A 348 -55.65 21.56 3.30
C ASP A 348 -54.39 20.81 3.79
N ARG A 349 -54.37 19.48 3.72
CA ARG A 349 -53.22 18.66 4.12
C ARG A 349 -52.05 18.78 3.15
N VAL A 350 -52.34 18.97 1.87
CA VAL A 350 -51.32 19.10 0.82
C VAL A 350 -50.65 20.46 0.93
N VAL A 351 -51.43 21.52 1.10
CA VAL A 351 -50.92 22.90 1.23
C VAL A 351 -50.04 23.05 2.47
N GLU A 352 -50.53 22.63 3.63
CA GLU A 352 -49.75 22.65 4.88
C GLU A 352 -48.53 21.73 4.79
N GLY A 353 -48.70 20.56 4.15
CA GLY A 353 -47.64 19.60 3.89
C GLY A 353 -46.58 20.08 2.89
N MET A 354 -46.89 21.04 2.01
CA MET A 354 -45.93 21.64 1.07
C MET A 354 -45.22 22.83 1.72
N GLU A 355 -45.94 23.71 2.42
CA GLU A 355 -45.33 24.84 3.13
C GLU A 355 -44.31 24.37 4.18
N THR A 356 -44.61 23.27 4.88
CA THR A 356 -43.68 22.62 5.82
C THR A 356 -42.42 22.08 5.13
N LEU A 357 -42.57 21.29 4.05
CA LEU A 357 -41.44 20.74 3.30
C LEU A 357 -40.56 21.84 2.69
N MET A 358 -41.16 22.92 2.17
CA MET A 358 -40.42 24.05 1.59
C MET A 358 -39.65 24.83 2.65
N LYS A 359 -40.26 25.05 3.82
CA LYS A 359 -39.58 25.69 4.95
C LYS A 359 -38.41 24.85 5.45
N GLU A 360 -38.58 23.54 5.54
CA GLU A 360 -37.49 22.62 5.88
C GLU A 360 -36.38 22.63 4.82
N GLY A 361 -36.73 22.64 3.53
CA GLY A 361 -35.76 22.73 2.43
C GLY A 361 -34.92 24.00 2.50
N ALA A 362 -35.55 25.17 2.67
CA ALA A 362 -34.85 26.45 2.81
C ALA A 362 -33.93 26.48 4.04
N GLN A 363 -34.36 25.89 5.17
CA GLN A 363 -33.53 25.78 6.36
C GLN A 363 -32.30 24.89 6.13
N VAL A 364 -32.46 23.78 5.39
CA VAL A 364 -31.36 22.89 5.03
C VAL A 364 -30.37 23.59 4.09
N GLU A 365 -30.83 24.33 3.08
CA GLU A 365 -29.96 25.13 2.20
C GLU A 365 -29.16 26.19 2.97
N GLU A 366 -29.79 26.90 3.91
CA GLU A 366 -29.08 27.87 4.77
C GLU A 366 -28.00 27.18 5.62
N GLN A 367 -28.29 25.99 6.14
CA GLN A 367 -27.29 25.21 6.89
C GLN A 367 -26.14 24.72 6.00
N ILE A 368 -26.41 24.29 4.76
CA ILE A 368 -25.36 23.90 3.81
C ILE A 368 -24.43 25.09 3.53
N ALA A 369 -24.98 26.29 3.34
CA ALA A 369 -24.20 27.50 3.13
C ALA A 369 -23.32 27.85 4.35
N LYS A 370 -23.85 27.71 5.57
CA LYS A 370 -23.06 27.91 6.81
C LYS A 370 -21.94 26.88 6.95
N SER A 371 -22.23 25.61 6.69
CA SER A 371 -21.25 24.52 6.73
C SER A 371 -20.11 24.73 5.73
N ALA A 372 -20.40 25.26 4.54
CA ALA A 372 -19.38 25.57 3.53
C ALA A 372 -18.37 26.62 3.99
N VAL A 373 -18.80 27.63 4.75
CA VAL A 373 -17.90 28.63 5.35
C VAL A 373 -16.98 27.98 6.39
N VAL A 374 -17.53 27.14 7.27
CA VAL A 374 -16.74 26.39 8.26
C VAL A 374 -15.74 25.46 7.59
N MET A 375 -16.12 24.80 6.48
CA MET A 375 -15.19 23.97 5.70
C MET A 375 -14.02 24.79 5.16
N ALA A 376 -14.25 26.00 4.66
CA ALA A 376 -13.18 26.86 4.16
C ALA A 376 -12.20 27.28 5.28
N GLU A 377 -12.69 27.55 6.49
CA GLU A 377 -11.85 27.83 7.66
C GLU A 377 -11.01 26.61 8.08
N VAL A 378 -11.63 25.43 8.09
CA VAL A 378 -10.97 24.16 8.39
C VAL A 378 -9.90 23.85 7.33
N GLU A 379 -10.20 24.05 6.04
CA GLU A 379 -9.26 23.82 4.94
C GLU A 379 -8.08 24.79 4.98
N ALA A 380 -8.31 26.05 5.35
CA ALA A 380 -7.25 27.01 5.61
C ALA A 380 -6.31 26.56 6.75
N ALA A 381 -6.84 25.97 7.82
CA ALA A 381 -6.03 25.42 8.91
C ALA A 381 -5.24 24.16 8.48
N ILE A 382 -5.82 23.32 7.62
CA ILE A 382 -5.19 22.10 7.06
C ILE A 382 -4.07 22.44 6.08
N SER A 383 -4.18 23.57 5.36
CA SER A 383 -3.20 23.99 4.35
C SER A 383 -1.74 23.98 4.86
N LYS A 384 -1.53 24.30 6.15
CA LYS A 384 -0.21 24.28 6.81
C LYS A 384 0.43 22.89 6.87
N PHE A 385 -0.37 21.84 6.98
CA PHE A 385 0.10 20.44 7.04
C PHE A 385 0.24 19.80 5.65
N THR A 386 -0.18 20.51 4.60
CA THR A 386 -0.19 19.98 3.24
C THR A 386 1.22 19.73 2.73
N SER A 387 2.18 20.61 3.02
CA SER A 387 3.59 20.43 2.66
C SER A 387 4.16 19.10 3.17
N LEU A 388 3.93 18.76 4.43
CA LEU A 388 4.35 17.49 5.01
C LEU A 388 3.67 16.29 4.35
N SER A 389 2.37 16.39 4.04
CA SER A 389 1.65 15.33 3.32
C SER A 389 2.19 15.12 1.89
N VAL A 390 2.59 16.20 1.22
CA VAL A 390 3.21 16.15 -0.11
C VAL A 390 4.58 15.47 -0.03
N ALA A 391 5.37 15.76 1.00
CA ALA A 391 6.63 15.07 1.25
C ALA A 391 6.40 13.56 1.48
N CYS A 392 5.39 13.16 2.26
CA CYS A 392 5.01 11.75 2.42
C CYS A 392 4.68 11.07 1.09
N ARG A 393 3.93 11.76 0.22
CA ARG A 393 3.62 11.28 -1.13
C ARG A 393 4.88 11.06 -1.95
N GLN A 394 5.79 12.03 -1.98
CA GLN A 394 7.03 11.96 -2.75
C GLN A 394 7.95 10.84 -2.26
N ILE A 395 8.10 10.69 -0.95
CA ILE A 395 8.86 9.57 -0.37
C ILE A 395 8.29 8.23 -0.81
N PHE A 396 6.96 8.07 -0.80
CA PHE A 396 6.35 6.82 -1.23
C PHE A 396 6.48 6.55 -2.73
N VAL A 397 6.38 7.58 -3.57
CA VAL A 397 6.65 7.48 -5.01
C VAL A 397 8.09 7.02 -5.24
N LEU A 398 9.05 7.59 -4.52
CA LEU A 398 10.45 7.16 -4.56
C LEU A 398 10.60 5.69 -4.13
N LEU A 399 9.98 5.29 -3.03
CA LEU A 399 10.01 3.89 -2.58
C LEU A 399 9.46 2.91 -3.63
N ALA A 400 8.38 3.29 -4.33
CA ALA A 400 7.84 2.50 -5.43
C ALA A 400 8.80 2.45 -6.63
N ALA A 401 9.49 3.56 -6.92
CA ALA A 401 10.46 3.67 -8.01
C ALA A 401 11.74 2.86 -7.76
N MET A 402 12.14 2.66 -6.50
CA MET A 402 13.33 1.85 -6.14
C MET A 402 13.25 0.41 -6.69
N ARG A 403 12.06 -0.14 -6.89
CA ARG A 403 11.87 -1.46 -7.51
C ARG A 403 12.46 -1.56 -8.91
N ASN A 404 12.52 -0.44 -9.65
CA ASN A 404 13.09 -0.40 -10.99
C ASN A 404 14.62 -0.53 -10.99
N ILE A 405 15.29 -0.23 -9.85
CA ILE A 405 16.73 -0.43 -9.68
C ILE A 405 17.02 -1.90 -9.39
N HIS A 406 16.32 -2.48 -8.40
CA HIS A 406 16.56 -3.86 -7.98
C HIS A 406 15.26 -4.54 -7.54
N PHE A 407 15.09 -5.81 -7.93
CA PHE A 407 13.86 -6.59 -7.67
C PHE A 407 13.56 -6.78 -6.17
N LEU A 408 14.58 -6.68 -5.31
CA LEU A 408 14.47 -6.84 -3.86
C LEU A 408 13.70 -5.68 -3.20
N TYR A 409 13.68 -4.51 -3.84
CA TYR A 409 13.18 -3.27 -3.24
C TYR A 409 11.67 -3.17 -3.41
N GLU A 410 10.97 -3.91 -2.56
CA GLU A 410 9.52 -3.97 -2.58
C GLU A 410 8.93 -3.51 -1.26
N PHE A 411 8.52 -2.25 -1.22
CA PHE A 411 7.96 -1.63 -0.02
C PHE A 411 6.44 -1.60 -0.06
N SER A 412 5.80 -1.84 1.09
CA SER A 412 4.34 -1.71 1.22
C SER A 412 3.93 -0.32 1.73
N SER A 413 2.70 0.10 1.45
CA SER A 413 2.15 1.32 2.02
C SER A 413 2.03 1.23 3.54
N ASP A 414 1.72 0.03 4.07
CA ASP A 414 1.68 -0.21 5.52
C ASP A 414 3.05 0.02 6.16
N SER A 415 4.12 -0.49 5.55
CA SER A 415 5.50 -0.26 6.00
C SER A 415 5.80 1.24 6.11
N PHE A 416 5.43 2.04 5.10
CA PHE A 416 5.60 3.50 5.16
C PHE A 416 4.70 4.15 6.23
N MET A 417 3.44 3.75 6.35
CA MET A 417 2.54 4.29 7.37
C MET A 417 3.05 4.01 8.79
N THR A 418 3.63 2.84 9.05
CA THR A 418 4.26 2.56 10.37
C THR A 418 5.48 3.44 10.67
N VAL A 419 6.20 3.89 9.64
CA VAL A 419 7.28 4.88 9.80
C VAL A 419 6.68 6.21 10.25
N LEU A 420 5.64 6.68 9.57
CA LEU A 420 4.96 7.93 9.91
C LEU A 420 4.35 7.89 11.32
N GLU A 421 3.70 6.78 11.70
CA GLU A 421 3.18 6.58 13.07
C GLU A 421 4.29 6.69 14.12
N SER A 422 5.43 6.03 13.90
CA SER A 422 6.58 6.09 14.82
C SER A 422 7.12 7.50 14.98
N VAL A 423 7.25 8.25 13.88
CA VAL A 423 7.76 9.62 13.89
C VAL A 423 6.83 10.55 14.66
N LEU A 424 5.51 10.41 14.46
CA LEU A 424 4.50 11.19 15.18
C LEU A 424 4.49 10.85 16.69
N ASP A 425 4.73 9.61 17.07
CA ASP A 425 4.74 9.19 18.48
C ASP A 425 6.05 9.58 19.21
N GLU A 426 7.20 9.56 18.52
CA GLU A 426 8.49 10.00 19.06
C GLU A 426 8.52 11.50 19.31
N THR A 427 8.13 12.29 18.32
CA THR A 427 8.17 13.75 18.41
C THR A 427 7.22 14.27 19.47
N LYS A 428 6.05 13.64 19.72
CA LYS A 428 5.10 14.04 20.80
C LYS A 428 5.73 14.16 22.18
N ARG A 429 6.83 13.44 22.44
CA ARG A 429 7.55 13.46 23.72
C ARG A 429 8.36 14.75 23.93
N VAL A 430 8.67 15.46 22.85
CA VAL A 430 9.39 16.75 22.82
C VAL A 430 8.35 17.88 22.76
N GLY A 431 7.70 18.20 23.87
CA GLY A 431 6.69 19.26 23.93
C GLY A 431 7.30 20.67 24.00
N GLY A 432 6.62 21.68 23.42
CA GLY A 432 6.88 23.11 23.72
C GLY A 432 7.33 24.03 22.57
N GLU A 433 7.35 23.58 21.32
CA GLU A 433 7.81 24.39 20.17
C GLU A 433 6.65 25.10 19.43
N MET A 434 6.96 26.19 18.71
CA MET A 434 6.01 26.85 17.79
C MET A 434 5.60 25.89 16.66
N GLU A 435 4.37 26.01 16.17
CA GLU A 435 3.79 25.09 15.15
C GLU A 435 4.67 24.92 13.91
N ASP A 436 5.29 25.99 13.42
CA ASP A 436 6.12 25.94 12.21
C ASP A 436 7.45 25.19 12.45
N ALA A 437 8.12 25.48 13.57
CA ALA A 437 9.34 24.76 13.97
C ALA A 437 9.04 23.27 14.22
N ARG A 438 7.84 22.98 14.74
CA ARG A 438 7.37 21.63 14.98
C ARG A 438 7.17 20.86 13.68
N LEU A 439 6.59 21.48 12.66
CA LEU A 439 6.41 20.90 11.33
C LEU A 439 7.75 20.63 10.63
N GLU A 440 8.72 21.53 10.77
CA GLU A 440 10.07 21.35 10.23
C GLU A 440 10.81 20.18 10.93
N ASN A 441 10.67 20.08 12.25
CA ASN A 441 11.22 18.96 13.04
C ASN A 441 10.57 17.63 12.67
N LEU A 442 9.25 17.59 12.48
CA LEU A 442 8.52 16.42 12.00
C LEU A 442 9.00 16.00 10.61
N THR A 443 9.16 16.95 9.70
CA THR A 443 9.69 16.70 8.35
C THR A 443 11.09 16.08 8.46
N THR A 444 12.02 16.72 9.16
CA THR A 444 13.39 16.21 9.32
C THR A 444 13.44 14.82 9.96
N SER A 445 12.57 14.57 10.94
CA SER A 445 12.46 13.27 11.63
C SER A 445 11.88 12.20 10.69
N LEU A 446 10.91 12.55 9.85
CA LEU A 446 10.34 11.64 8.84
C LEU A 446 11.42 11.16 7.86
N PHE A 447 12.23 12.07 7.32
CA PHE A 447 13.32 11.70 6.42
C PHE A 447 14.37 10.83 7.12
N ARG A 448 14.73 11.17 8.36
CA ARG A 448 15.69 10.38 9.15
C ARG A 448 15.21 8.96 9.42
N GLU A 449 13.97 8.80 9.88
CA GLU A 449 13.42 7.49 10.21
C GLU A 449 13.13 6.66 8.97
N THR A 450 12.73 7.29 7.86
CA THR A 450 12.61 6.65 6.55
C THR A 450 13.96 6.08 6.11
N VAL A 451 15.04 6.85 6.17
CA VAL A 451 16.38 6.36 5.83
C VAL A 451 16.83 5.26 6.79
N ALA A 452 16.55 5.41 8.08
CA ALA A 452 16.94 4.42 9.08
C ALA A 452 16.31 3.04 8.85
N ARG A 453 15.02 3.00 8.48
CA ARG A 453 14.28 1.75 8.22
C ARG A 453 14.44 1.22 6.82
N MET A 454 14.46 2.07 5.79
CA MET A 454 14.44 1.60 4.40
C MET A 454 15.85 1.21 3.92
N CYS A 455 16.90 1.93 4.33
CA CYS A 455 18.27 1.62 3.90
C CYS A 455 18.78 0.26 4.39
N ARG A 456 18.20 -0.34 5.43
CA ARG A 456 18.63 -1.68 5.88
C ARG A 456 18.28 -2.79 4.89
N GLY A 457 17.28 -2.57 4.04
CA GLY A 457 16.89 -3.47 2.95
C GLY A 457 17.58 -3.17 1.61
N LEU A 458 18.46 -2.16 1.56
CA LEU A 458 19.16 -1.75 0.34
C LEU A 458 20.60 -2.28 0.31
N LEU A 459 21.12 -2.47 -0.90
CA LEU A 459 22.55 -2.74 -1.14
C LEU A 459 23.37 -1.48 -0.88
N ALA A 460 24.65 -1.61 -0.54
CA ALA A 460 25.51 -0.46 -0.19
C ALA A 460 25.49 0.67 -1.22
N GLU A 461 25.58 0.35 -2.52
CA GLU A 461 25.51 1.34 -3.61
C GLU A 461 24.15 2.05 -3.65
N ASP A 462 23.07 1.28 -3.53
CA ASP A 462 21.72 1.79 -3.70
C ASP A 462 21.23 2.61 -2.49
N LYS A 463 21.91 2.48 -1.33
CA LYS A 463 21.74 3.40 -0.19
C LYS A 463 22.11 4.84 -0.58
N PHE A 464 23.18 5.04 -1.36
CA PHE A 464 23.53 6.38 -1.85
C PHE A 464 22.45 6.93 -2.77
N VAL A 465 22.00 6.11 -3.74
CA VAL A 465 20.95 6.50 -4.70
C VAL A 465 19.71 6.97 -3.97
N PHE A 466 19.23 6.17 -3.00
CA PHE A 466 18.04 6.49 -2.22
C PHE A 466 18.19 7.79 -1.40
N VAL A 467 19.30 7.96 -0.69
CA VAL A 467 19.51 9.13 0.17
C VAL A 467 19.71 10.41 -0.65
N LEU A 468 20.38 10.33 -1.80
CA LEU A 468 20.51 11.47 -2.73
C LEU A 468 19.13 11.87 -3.27
N LEU A 469 18.31 10.92 -3.72
CA LEU A 469 16.95 11.21 -4.19
C LEU A 469 16.07 11.81 -3.07
N LEU A 470 16.18 11.30 -1.84
CA LEU A 470 15.51 11.92 -0.68
C LEU A 470 16.01 13.34 -0.42
N GLY A 471 17.32 13.59 -0.58
CA GLY A 471 17.90 14.93 -0.45
C GLY A 471 17.39 15.90 -1.51
N HIS A 472 17.02 15.39 -2.69
CA HIS A 472 16.34 16.16 -3.72
C HIS A 472 14.93 16.57 -3.29
N ILE A 473 14.15 15.62 -2.77
CA ILE A 473 12.78 15.86 -2.29
C ILE A 473 12.74 16.87 -1.13
N LEU A 474 13.71 16.82 -0.21
CA LEU A 474 13.73 17.71 0.96
C LEU A 474 13.91 19.20 0.62
N LYS A 475 14.60 19.52 -0.48
CA LYS A 475 14.89 20.90 -0.92
C LYS A 475 14.49 21.07 -2.38
N GLU A 476 13.19 21.08 -2.66
CA GLU A 476 12.67 21.49 -3.97
C GLU A 476 13.12 22.93 -4.28
N GLY A 477 13.97 23.10 -5.31
CA GLY A 477 14.26 24.41 -5.90
C GLY A 477 15.71 24.89 -5.90
N ASP A 478 16.68 24.14 -5.37
CA ASP A 478 18.07 24.63 -5.27
C ASP A 478 19.08 23.74 -6.04
N GLU A 479 19.63 24.34 -7.12
CA GLU A 479 20.62 23.88 -8.11
C GLU A 479 20.37 22.51 -8.76
N SER A 480 20.51 22.45 -10.09
CA SER A 480 20.52 21.19 -10.83
C SER A 480 21.51 20.23 -10.17
N TYR A 481 21.08 19.02 -9.86
CA TYR A 481 21.94 17.89 -9.48
C TYR A 481 22.98 17.68 -10.59
N SER A 482 24.07 18.43 -10.52
CA SER A 482 25.16 18.49 -11.47
C SER A 482 26.36 17.93 -10.75
N PHE A 483 26.42 16.60 -10.66
CA PHE A 483 27.66 15.96 -10.30
C PHE A 483 28.63 16.14 -11.46
N ARG A 484 29.89 16.45 -11.14
CA ARG A 484 30.94 16.44 -12.16
C ARG A 484 31.19 14.99 -12.61
N ASP A 485 31.58 14.80 -13.86
CA ASP A 485 31.89 13.48 -14.41
C ASP A 485 33.03 12.76 -13.66
N ASP A 486 33.84 13.49 -12.89
CA ASP A 486 34.95 13.00 -12.08
C ASP A 486 34.64 12.84 -10.58
N ALA A 487 33.37 12.95 -10.17
CA ALA A 487 32.96 12.84 -8.77
C ALA A 487 33.38 11.51 -8.13
N SER A 488 33.78 11.58 -6.87
CA SER A 488 34.13 10.43 -6.03
C SER A 488 33.01 10.09 -5.04
N VAL A 489 33.09 8.92 -4.39
CA VAL A 489 32.15 8.53 -3.32
C VAL A 489 32.23 9.50 -2.13
N GLU A 490 33.40 10.11 -1.89
CA GLU A 490 33.58 11.12 -0.84
C GLU A 490 32.80 12.40 -1.16
N ASP A 491 32.79 12.83 -2.43
CA ASP A 491 32.01 13.99 -2.88
C ASP A 491 30.50 13.75 -2.68
N LEU A 492 30.02 12.55 -3.03
CA LEU A 492 28.62 12.14 -2.81
C LEU A 492 28.27 12.14 -1.31
N THR A 493 29.17 11.64 -0.48
CA THR A 493 29.00 11.61 0.99
C THR A 493 28.99 13.03 1.56
N GLY A 494 29.90 13.89 1.11
CA GLY A 494 29.94 15.31 1.47
C GLY A 494 28.66 16.04 1.09
N PHE A 495 28.09 15.74 -0.08
CA PHE A 495 26.80 16.27 -0.50
C PHE A 495 25.65 15.83 0.42
N ILE A 496 25.60 14.55 0.81
CA ILE A 496 24.61 14.04 1.77
C ILE A 496 24.71 14.79 3.10
N TYR A 497 25.91 14.96 3.65
CA TYR A 497 26.11 15.67 4.91
C TYR A 497 25.84 17.17 4.81
N ALA A 498 26.06 17.80 3.66
CA ALA A 498 25.67 19.18 3.42
C ALA A 498 24.15 19.36 3.41
N ARG A 499 23.39 18.34 2.98
CA ARG A 499 21.92 18.38 2.90
C ARG A 499 21.24 18.00 4.22
N PHE A 500 21.68 16.93 4.90
CA PHE A 500 21.04 16.38 6.09
C PHE A 500 21.79 16.65 7.40
N GLY A 501 23.01 17.17 7.34
CA GLY A 501 23.91 17.39 8.47
C GLY A 501 24.87 16.22 8.73
N ALA A 502 26.03 16.52 9.35
CA ALA A 502 27.09 15.53 9.60
C ALA A 502 26.70 14.40 10.58
N ALA A 503 25.71 14.62 11.44
CA ALA A 503 25.21 13.61 12.39
C ALA A 503 24.19 12.63 11.75
N PHE A 504 23.89 12.78 10.46
CA PHE A 504 22.90 11.98 9.76
C PHE A 504 23.42 10.58 9.42
N LYS A 505 22.79 9.54 9.98
CA LYS A 505 23.14 8.13 9.74
C LYS A 505 22.52 7.63 8.44
N TRP A 506 23.05 8.06 7.30
CA TRP A 506 22.51 7.73 5.98
C TRP A 506 22.60 6.24 5.61
N GLN A 507 23.49 5.47 6.24
CA GLN A 507 23.66 4.03 5.99
C GLN A 507 22.54 3.15 6.55
N GLY A 508 21.63 3.71 7.35
CA GLY A 508 20.50 3.00 7.96
C GLY A 508 20.87 2.14 9.19
N ARG A 509 19.88 1.45 9.76
CA ARG A 509 20.06 0.51 10.88
C ARG A 509 20.33 -0.90 10.35
N GLY A 510 21.60 -1.23 10.14
CA GLY A 510 22.05 -2.54 9.64
C GLY A 510 21.97 -3.68 10.69
N LEU A 511 22.69 -4.79 10.41
CA LEU A 511 22.67 -6.01 11.24
C LEU A 511 23.09 -5.80 12.71
N ASP A 512 23.86 -4.76 13.00
CA ASP A 512 24.30 -4.44 14.36
C ASP A 512 23.16 -3.95 15.26
N SER A 513 22.08 -3.46 14.67
CA SER A 513 20.88 -3.01 15.38
C SER A 513 19.76 -4.05 15.38
N LEU A 514 20.02 -5.29 14.96
CA LEU A 514 18.99 -6.32 14.74
C LEU A 514 18.09 -6.55 15.96
N GLN A 515 18.67 -6.53 17.17
CA GLN A 515 17.90 -6.69 18.41
C GLN A 515 16.92 -5.53 18.62
N ALA A 516 17.42 -4.28 18.59
CA ALA A 516 16.59 -3.10 18.77
C ALA A 516 15.49 -2.99 17.69
N VAL A 517 15.82 -3.37 16.46
CA VAL A 517 14.88 -3.41 15.33
C VAL A 517 13.78 -4.44 15.55
N THR A 518 14.14 -5.65 15.97
CA THR A 518 13.18 -6.75 16.23
C THR A 518 12.22 -6.44 17.37
N GLU A 519 12.73 -5.84 18.45
CA GLU A 519 11.96 -5.56 19.67
C GLU A 519 11.07 -4.31 19.53
N ASN A 520 11.56 -3.25 18.88
CA ASN A 520 10.89 -1.95 18.90
C ASN A 520 10.17 -1.58 17.58
N GLU A 521 10.58 -2.13 16.44
CA GLU A 521 10.11 -1.67 15.13
C GLU A 521 9.25 -2.70 14.40
N ILE A 522 9.48 -4.00 14.63
CA ILE A 522 8.82 -5.08 13.88
C ILE A 522 7.61 -5.61 14.65
N LYS A 523 6.45 -5.62 13.99
CA LYS A 523 5.20 -6.22 14.49
C LYS A 523 5.22 -7.75 14.32
N ALA A 524 4.45 -8.48 15.13
CA ALA A 524 4.34 -9.94 15.04
C ALA A 524 3.81 -10.46 13.69
N THR A 525 3.11 -9.63 12.93
CA THR A 525 2.56 -9.94 11.61
C THR A 525 3.57 -9.78 10.47
N VAL A 526 4.73 -9.16 10.73
CA VAL A 526 5.76 -8.82 9.75
C VAL A 526 6.96 -9.75 9.95
N PRO A 527 7.27 -10.66 9.01
CA PRO A 527 8.48 -11.49 9.11
C PRO A 527 9.73 -10.68 8.84
N VAL A 528 10.85 -11.09 9.44
CA VAL A 528 12.18 -10.52 9.17
C VAL A 528 12.86 -11.36 8.10
N LEU A 529 13.08 -10.77 6.93
CA LEU A 529 13.77 -11.43 5.82
C LEU A 529 15.24 -10.99 5.78
N LEU A 530 16.13 -11.90 6.13
CA LEU A 530 17.57 -11.70 6.10
C LEU A 530 18.11 -12.20 4.76
N CYS A 531 18.39 -11.26 3.85
CA CYS A 531 18.95 -11.55 2.54
C CYS A 531 20.46 -11.38 2.54
N SER A 532 21.20 -12.38 2.09
CA SER A 532 22.66 -12.34 2.04
C SER A 532 23.19 -12.63 0.64
N ALA A 533 24.44 -12.23 0.39
CA ALA A 533 25.17 -12.67 -0.78
C ALA A 533 25.37 -14.20 -0.75
N PRO A 534 25.53 -14.87 -1.92
CA PRO A 534 25.73 -16.30 -1.97
C PRO A 534 26.86 -16.78 -1.07
N GLY A 535 26.62 -17.85 -0.29
CA GLY A 535 27.59 -18.40 0.65
C GLY A 535 27.77 -17.64 1.97
N HIS A 536 27.05 -16.53 2.21
CA HIS A 536 27.05 -15.85 3.50
C HIS A 536 25.80 -16.22 4.31
N ASP A 537 25.97 -16.86 5.48
CA ASP A 537 24.85 -17.19 6.39
C ASP A 537 24.85 -16.29 7.64
N VAL A 538 23.72 -15.65 7.90
CA VAL A 538 23.48 -14.78 9.07
C VAL A 538 22.59 -15.42 10.13
N SER A 539 22.24 -16.69 9.96
CA SER A 539 21.42 -17.46 10.91
C SER A 539 21.96 -17.43 12.34
N SER A 540 23.28 -17.51 12.50
CA SER A 540 23.96 -17.51 13.80
C SER A 540 23.69 -16.23 14.61
N ARG A 541 23.51 -15.10 13.92
CA ARG A 541 23.22 -13.80 14.57
C ARG A 541 21.83 -13.80 15.22
N VAL A 542 20.86 -14.41 14.56
CA VAL A 542 19.48 -14.56 15.09
C VAL A 542 19.48 -15.48 16.30
N GLU A 543 20.17 -16.62 16.23
CA GLU A 543 20.27 -17.58 17.35
C GLU A 543 20.97 -16.97 18.57
N TYR A 544 22.01 -16.16 18.33
CA TYR A 544 22.68 -15.41 19.39
C TYR A 544 21.72 -14.38 20.01
N MET A 545 21.05 -13.58 19.17
CA MET A 545 20.09 -12.58 19.62
C MET A 545 18.96 -13.20 20.45
N SER A 546 18.39 -14.33 20.03
CA SER A 546 17.32 -14.98 20.78
C SER A 546 17.76 -15.44 22.17
N LYS A 547 19.02 -15.93 22.29
CA LYS A 547 19.60 -16.30 23.59
C LYS A 547 19.81 -15.09 24.50
N VAL A 548 20.30 -13.97 23.95
CA VAL A 548 20.53 -12.72 24.70
C VAL A 548 19.21 -12.09 25.16
N ALA A 549 18.20 -12.07 24.29
CA ALA A 549 16.89 -11.53 24.60
C ALA A 549 16.02 -12.48 25.46
N GLY A 550 16.49 -13.71 25.72
CA GLY A 550 15.78 -14.69 26.55
C GLY A 550 14.56 -15.32 25.88
N HIS A 551 14.44 -15.25 24.55
CA HIS A 551 13.33 -15.84 23.79
C HIS A 551 13.68 -17.24 23.28
N GLU A 552 12.72 -18.16 23.39
CA GLU A 552 12.85 -19.51 22.82
C GLU A 552 12.71 -19.45 21.29
N CYS A 553 13.79 -19.77 20.57
CA CYS A 553 13.85 -19.75 19.11
C CYS A 553 14.04 -21.16 18.54
N THR A 554 13.12 -21.59 17.67
CA THR A 554 13.23 -22.87 16.96
C THR A 554 13.83 -22.64 15.57
N SER A 555 15.00 -23.23 15.32
CA SER A 555 15.70 -23.15 14.04
C SER A 555 15.40 -24.38 13.17
N LEU A 556 15.06 -24.16 11.90
CA LEU A 556 14.79 -25.21 10.93
C LEU A 556 15.48 -24.91 9.59
N ALA A 557 16.19 -25.89 9.04
CA ALA A 557 16.75 -25.80 7.69
C ALA A 557 15.72 -26.26 6.65
N MET A 558 15.52 -25.46 5.61
CA MET A 558 14.60 -25.78 4.51
C MET A 558 15.32 -26.52 3.39
N GLY A 559 14.58 -27.30 2.59
CA GLY A 559 15.13 -28.01 1.42
C GLY A 559 14.68 -29.47 1.28
N SER A 560 13.92 -30.00 2.25
CA SER A 560 13.31 -31.35 2.20
C SER A 560 11.80 -31.28 2.42
N GLU A 561 11.06 -32.27 1.90
CA GLU A 561 9.61 -32.37 2.09
C GLU A 561 9.21 -32.47 3.58
N GLU A 562 9.98 -33.24 4.37
CA GLU A 562 9.81 -33.33 5.82
C GLU A 562 10.00 -31.97 6.53
N GLY A 563 10.90 -31.13 5.99
CA GLY A 563 11.13 -29.77 6.45
C GLY A 563 9.89 -28.89 6.26
N PHE A 564 9.18 -29.02 5.14
CA PHE A 564 7.98 -28.21 4.85
C PHE A 564 6.83 -28.50 5.81
N GLU A 565 6.52 -29.77 6.06
CA GLU A 565 5.46 -30.15 7.00
C GLU A 565 5.80 -29.75 8.44
N SER A 566 7.07 -29.90 8.82
CA SER A 566 7.55 -29.53 10.15
C SER A 566 7.50 -28.02 10.34
N ALA A 567 7.93 -27.24 9.34
CA ALA A 567 7.87 -25.78 9.35
C ALA A 567 6.44 -25.29 9.57
N ASP A 568 5.47 -25.84 8.84
CA ASP A 568 4.07 -25.45 8.96
C ASP A 568 3.49 -25.67 10.37
N LYS A 569 3.83 -26.81 10.98
CA LYS A 569 3.41 -27.14 12.35
C LYS A 569 4.08 -26.20 13.36
N ILE A 570 5.39 -26.00 13.25
CA ILE A 570 6.17 -25.14 14.16
C ILE A 570 5.69 -23.69 14.09
N VAL A 571 5.55 -23.13 12.88
CA VAL A 571 5.06 -21.76 12.68
C VAL A 571 3.65 -21.60 13.27
N SER A 572 2.75 -22.56 13.05
CA SER A 572 1.38 -22.49 13.58
C SER A 572 1.33 -22.58 15.11
N ILE A 573 2.21 -23.36 15.73
CA ILE A 573 2.31 -23.45 17.20
C ILE A 573 2.94 -22.16 17.75
N ALA A 574 4.08 -21.75 17.20
CA ALA A 574 4.82 -20.58 17.64
C ALA A 574 3.99 -19.29 17.51
N SER A 575 3.19 -19.17 16.43
CA SER A 575 2.25 -18.05 16.22
C SER A 575 1.25 -17.92 17.38
N LYS A 576 0.77 -19.04 17.93
CA LYS A 576 -0.16 -19.05 19.06
C LYS A 576 0.52 -18.87 20.42
N THR A 577 1.75 -19.37 20.57
CA THR A 577 2.47 -19.36 21.86
C THR A 577 3.45 -18.21 22.03
N GLY A 578 3.64 -17.36 21.00
CA GLY A 578 4.58 -16.24 21.06
C GLY A 578 6.07 -16.63 20.97
N LYS A 579 6.39 -17.80 20.41
CA LYS A 579 7.79 -18.27 20.27
C LYS A 579 8.43 -17.76 18.99
N TRP A 580 9.75 -17.73 18.93
CA TRP A 580 10.47 -17.31 17.72
C TRP A 580 10.78 -18.49 16.81
N VAL A 581 10.76 -18.25 15.50
CA VAL A 581 11.07 -19.28 14.49
C VAL A 581 12.11 -18.74 13.51
N LEU A 582 13.15 -19.52 13.23
CA LEU A 582 14.17 -19.23 12.24
C LEU A 582 14.13 -20.27 11.13
N LEU A 583 13.79 -19.84 9.91
CA LEU A 583 13.73 -20.67 8.71
C LEU A 583 14.97 -20.40 7.85
N LYS A 584 15.83 -21.40 7.65
CA LYS A 584 17.10 -21.26 6.92
C LYS A 584 17.02 -21.70 5.47
N ASN A 585 17.80 -21.07 4.61
CA ASN A 585 17.95 -21.44 3.18
C ASN A 585 16.64 -21.41 2.38
N CYS A 586 15.78 -20.44 2.66
CA CYS A 586 14.43 -20.40 2.08
C CYS A 586 14.40 -20.10 0.57
N HIS A 587 15.49 -19.59 -0.01
CA HIS A 587 15.66 -19.46 -1.46
C HIS A 587 15.54 -20.79 -2.22
N LEU A 588 15.73 -21.93 -1.54
CA LEU A 588 15.59 -23.27 -2.11
C LEU A 588 14.12 -23.73 -2.22
N CYS A 589 13.18 -23.07 -1.55
CA CYS A 589 11.78 -23.50 -1.45
C CYS A 589 10.77 -22.39 -1.79
N THR A 590 10.89 -21.80 -2.98
CA THR A 590 10.10 -20.62 -3.39
C THR A 590 8.60 -20.87 -3.54
N GLU A 591 8.19 -22.09 -3.93
CA GLU A 591 6.77 -22.47 -4.01
C GLU A 591 6.14 -22.55 -2.61
N TRP A 592 6.86 -23.15 -1.66
CA TRP A 592 6.41 -23.24 -0.27
C TRP A 592 6.32 -21.86 0.39
N LEU A 593 7.27 -20.95 0.11
CA LEU A 593 7.23 -19.57 0.61
C LEU A 593 5.95 -18.83 0.22
N SER A 594 5.45 -19.04 -1.01
CA SER A 594 4.17 -18.45 -1.44
C SER A 594 2.99 -18.95 -0.59
N THR A 595 3.06 -20.20 -0.12
CA THR A 595 2.05 -20.78 0.78
C THR A 595 2.20 -20.25 2.20
N LEU A 596 3.44 -20.09 2.69
CA LEU A 596 3.74 -19.52 4.00
C LEU A 596 3.18 -18.09 4.12
N VAL A 597 3.39 -17.24 3.10
CA VAL A 597 2.86 -15.87 3.08
C VAL A 597 1.35 -15.85 3.27
N LYS A 598 0.62 -16.71 2.54
CA LYS A 598 -0.85 -16.81 2.65
C LYS A 598 -1.29 -17.22 4.06
N LYS A 599 -0.55 -18.12 4.71
CA LYS A 599 -0.84 -18.54 6.09
C LYS A 599 -0.59 -17.43 7.10
N LEU A 600 0.54 -16.73 6.99
CA LEU A 600 0.88 -15.62 7.88
C LEU A 600 -0.15 -14.48 7.80
N GLN A 601 -0.65 -14.19 6.60
CA GLN A 601 -1.69 -13.18 6.39
C GLN A 601 -3.08 -13.58 6.92
N ALA A 602 -3.34 -14.88 7.08
CA ALA A 602 -4.62 -15.40 7.56
C ALA A 602 -4.68 -15.55 9.09
N GLN A 603 -3.53 -15.55 9.75
CA GLN A 603 -3.42 -15.74 11.20
C GLN A 603 -3.30 -14.41 11.93
N ILE A 604 -3.91 -14.32 13.11
CA ILE A 604 -3.65 -13.25 14.08
C ILE A 604 -2.65 -13.82 15.08
N PRO A 605 -1.34 -13.46 15.00
CA PRO A 605 -0.32 -14.01 15.87
C PRO A 605 -0.33 -13.36 17.26
N HIS A 606 0.29 -14.04 18.22
CA HIS A 606 0.64 -13.49 19.53
C HIS A 606 1.63 -12.31 19.38
N GLU A 607 1.55 -11.29 20.25
CA GLU A 607 2.36 -10.05 20.12
C GLU A 607 3.88 -10.29 20.15
N ASP A 608 4.36 -11.27 20.94
CA ASP A 608 5.78 -11.64 21.03
C ASP A 608 6.29 -12.54 19.88
N PHE A 609 5.40 -13.03 19.02
CA PHE A 609 5.77 -13.92 17.92
C PHE A 609 6.67 -13.21 16.91
N ARG A 610 7.79 -13.85 16.52
CA ARG A 610 8.66 -13.36 15.45
C ARG A 610 9.10 -14.52 14.55
N VAL A 611 9.09 -14.27 13.23
CA VAL A 611 9.59 -15.21 12.22
C VAL A 611 10.75 -14.58 11.49
N PHE A 612 11.88 -15.28 11.49
CA PHE A 612 13.09 -14.92 10.77
C PHE A 612 13.25 -15.88 9.60
N ILE A 613 13.54 -15.33 8.43
CA ILE A 613 13.70 -16.08 7.18
C ILE A 613 15.08 -15.71 6.64
N THR A 614 15.98 -16.69 6.50
CA THR A 614 17.26 -16.47 5.82
C THR A 614 17.21 -16.96 4.38
N SER A 615 17.76 -16.14 3.49
CA SER A 615 17.75 -16.39 2.05
C SER A 615 18.97 -15.77 1.40
N GLU A 616 19.47 -16.41 0.33
CA GLU A 616 20.34 -15.70 -0.61
C GLU A 616 19.49 -14.71 -1.43
N ILE A 617 20.12 -13.64 -1.91
CA ILE A 617 19.50 -12.68 -2.82
C ILE A 617 19.19 -13.39 -4.14
N SER A 618 17.91 -13.73 -4.35
CA SER A 618 17.45 -14.49 -5.52
C SER A 618 16.19 -13.88 -6.13
N PRO A 619 16.13 -13.69 -7.47
CA PRO A 619 14.93 -13.18 -8.14
C PRO A 619 13.75 -14.16 -8.12
N LYS A 620 13.98 -15.40 -7.67
CA LYS A 620 12.92 -16.41 -7.51
C LYS A 620 12.10 -16.21 -6.23
N LEU A 621 12.52 -15.32 -5.33
CA LEU A 621 11.78 -15.02 -4.11
C LEU A 621 10.40 -14.45 -4.44
N PRO A 622 9.32 -14.92 -3.78
CA PRO A 622 8.00 -14.38 -4.03
C PRO A 622 7.91 -12.90 -3.67
N THR A 623 7.44 -12.09 -4.62
CA THR A 623 7.06 -10.67 -4.45
C THR A 623 6.18 -10.43 -3.22
N GLY A 624 5.21 -11.32 -2.97
CA GLY A 624 4.35 -11.24 -1.78
C GLY A 624 5.10 -11.40 -0.45
N LEU A 625 6.22 -12.13 -0.44
CA LEU A 625 7.08 -12.25 0.74
C LEU A 625 7.89 -10.97 0.93
N LEU A 626 8.56 -10.48 -0.12
CA LEU A 626 9.37 -9.25 -0.08
C LEU A 626 8.54 -8.06 0.44
N ARG A 627 7.30 -7.94 -0.03
CA ARG A 627 6.40 -6.86 0.36
C ARG A 627 5.88 -6.95 1.80
N MET A 628 5.70 -8.16 2.31
CA MET A 628 5.18 -8.40 3.66
C MET A 628 6.28 -8.37 4.72
N SER A 629 7.51 -8.71 4.32
CA SER A 629 8.65 -8.82 5.22
C SER A 629 9.39 -7.51 5.39
N ASP A 630 9.96 -7.33 6.57
CA ASP A 630 11.02 -6.34 6.78
C ASP A 630 12.34 -6.96 6.29
N THR A 631 12.83 -6.47 5.15
CA THR A 631 14.04 -7.01 4.52
C THR A 631 15.28 -6.33 5.07
N ILE A 632 16.25 -7.13 5.51
CA ILE A 632 17.57 -6.69 5.93
C ILE A 632 18.61 -7.37 5.04
N VAL A 633 19.41 -6.55 4.37
CA VAL A 633 20.50 -7.03 3.53
C VAL A 633 21.78 -7.16 4.36
N ALA A 634 22.28 -8.39 4.43
CA ALA A 634 23.55 -8.73 5.02
C ALA A 634 24.62 -8.83 3.93
N GLU A 635 25.35 -7.74 3.72
CA GLU A 635 26.55 -7.77 2.89
C GLU A 635 27.71 -8.34 3.71
N ALA A 636 28.48 -9.24 3.10
CA ALA A 636 29.67 -9.77 3.73
C ALA A 636 30.63 -8.62 4.03
N GLN A 637 31.17 -8.57 5.24
CA GLN A 637 32.26 -7.64 5.54
C GLN A 637 33.42 -7.92 4.57
N THR A 638 33.75 -6.91 3.77
CA THR A 638 34.85 -6.92 2.80
C THR A 638 36.15 -6.51 3.49
N GLY A 639 37.29 -6.83 2.88
CA GLY A 639 38.60 -6.63 3.46
C GLY A 639 39.30 -7.93 3.82
N ILE A 640 40.64 -7.83 3.84
CA ILE A 640 41.54 -8.95 4.09
C ILE A 640 41.28 -9.55 5.48
N LYS A 641 41.15 -8.72 6.51
CA LYS A 641 40.86 -9.15 7.89
C LYS A 641 39.59 -10.00 7.99
N SER A 642 38.48 -9.52 7.43
CA SER A 642 37.19 -10.22 7.51
C SER A 642 37.21 -11.53 6.74
N THR A 643 37.87 -11.57 5.58
CA THR A 643 38.03 -12.79 4.78
C THR A 643 38.92 -13.80 5.49
N LEU A 644 40.02 -13.36 6.10
CA LEU A 644 40.90 -14.21 6.92
C LEU A 644 40.17 -14.80 8.12
N SER A 645 39.45 -13.99 8.90
CA SER A 645 38.69 -14.49 10.05
C SER A 645 37.71 -15.59 9.62
N ARG A 646 37.00 -15.40 8.50
CA ARG A 646 36.06 -16.40 7.96
C ARG A 646 36.78 -17.69 7.53
N PHE A 647 37.88 -17.55 6.79
CA PHE A 647 38.70 -18.67 6.35
C PHE A 647 39.18 -19.51 7.55
N PHE A 648 39.70 -18.88 8.60
CA PHE A 648 40.21 -19.57 9.79
C PHE A 648 39.11 -20.15 10.69
N CYS A 649 37.93 -19.54 10.73
CA CYS A 649 36.77 -20.11 11.42
C CYS A 649 36.34 -21.46 10.82
N ASN A 650 36.46 -21.61 9.50
CA ASN A 650 36.05 -22.82 8.78
C ASN A 650 37.05 -23.99 8.92
N ILE A 651 38.24 -23.76 9.51
CA ILE A 651 39.25 -24.81 9.70
C ILE A 651 39.07 -25.45 11.09
N SER A 652 38.93 -26.78 11.17
CA SER A 652 38.88 -27.50 12.46
C SER A 652 40.17 -27.31 13.26
N THR A 653 40.06 -27.17 14.59
CA THR A 653 41.19 -27.16 15.52
C THR A 653 42.09 -28.38 15.36
N ASP A 654 41.50 -29.53 15.04
CA ASP A 654 42.23 -30.81 14.93
C ASP A 654 43.18 -30.83 13.73
N ARG A 655 42.94 -29.97 12.73
CA ARG A 655 43.81 -29.84 11.56
C ARG A 655 45.10 -29.07 11.89
N PHE A 656 45.14 -28.33 13.01
CA PHE A 656 46.32 -27.59 13.48
C PHE A 656 47.27 -28.49 14.28
N GLY A 657 47.97 -29.40 13.59
CA GLY A 657 48.86 -30.38 14.23
C GLY A 657 50.36 -30.17 14.00
N GLN A 658 50.75 -29.49 12.91
CA GLN A 658 52.15 -29.30 12.52
C GLN A 658 52.40 -27.80 12.28
N PRO A 659 53.41 -27.18 12.93
CA PRO A 659 53.64 -25.74 12.83
C PRO A 659 53.92 -25.28 11.39
N GLU A 660 54.52 -26.15 10.57
CA GLU A 660 54.81 -25.89 9.16
C GLU A 660 53.54 -25.90 8.30
N LYS A 661 52.62 -26.83 8.56
CA LYS A 661 51.28 -26.83 7.95
C LYS A 661 50.49 -25.59 8.34
N ASN A 662 50.50 -25.23 9.62
CA ASN A 662 49.79 -24.06 10.11
C ASN A 662 50.31 -22.76 9.47
N ARG A 663 51.64 -22.65 9.26
CA ARG A 663 52.25 -21.53 8.53
C ARG A 663 51.76 -21.46 7.09
N LEU A 664 51.61 -22.60 6.42
CA LEU A 664 51.07 -22.66 5.05
C LEU A 664 49.57 -22.35 4.99
N TYR A 665 48.79 -22.66 6.04
CA TYR A 665 47.40 -22.23 6.14
C TYR A 665 47.27 -20.71 6.26
N LEU A 666 48.18 -20.05 6.99
CA LEU A 666 48.26 -18.58 7.03
C LEU A 666 48.57 -17.99 5.66
N LEU A 667 49.54 -18.55 4.94
CA LEU A 667 49.88 -18.11 3.58
C LEU A 667 48.71 -18.33 2.62
N LEU A 668 48.07 -19.50 2.65
CA LEU A 668 46.91 -19.80 1.82
C LEU A 668 45.72 -18.89 2.15
N GLY A 669 45.45 -18.66 3.43
CA GLY A 669 44.41 -17.74 3.88
C GLY A 669 44.66 -16.32 3.39
N TRP A 670 45.93 -15.87 3.43
CA TRP A 670 46.32 -14.57 2.87
C TRP A 670 46.11 -14.51 1.35
N VAL A 671 46.55 -15.52 0.60
CA VAL A 671 46.32 -15.59 -0.85
C VAL A 671 44.82 -15.55 -1.15
N HIS A 672 44.03 -16.36 -0.45
CA HIS A 672 42.57 -16.38 -0.62
C HIS A 672 41.95 -15.02 -0.33
N ALA A 673 42.39 -14.33 0.73
CA ALA A 673 41.93 -12.99 1.06
C ALA A 673 42.33 -11.94 0.00
N VAL A 674 43.55 -12.01 -0.54
CA VAL A 674 44.03 -11.11 -1.59
C VAL A 674 43.28 -11.31 -2.90
N ILE A 675 43.10 -12.55 -3.36
CA ILE A 675 42.40 -12.81 -4.64
C ILE A 675 40.92 -12.40 -4.55
N GLN A 676 40.28 -12.59 -3.39
CA GLN A 676 38.92 -12.14 -3.10
C GLN A 676 38.83 -10.61 -3.09
N GLU A 677 39.74 -9.93 -2.37
CA GLU A 677 39.71 -8.48 -2.30
C GLU A 677 40.02 -7.82 -3.66
N ARG A 678 40.87 -8.43 -4.50
CA ARG A 678 41.11 -7.96 -5.87
C ARG A 678 39.85 -8.00 -6.77
N LEU A 679 38.87 -8.88 -6.51
CA LEU A 679 37.59 -8.90 -7.25
C LEU A 679 36.79 -7.60 -7.05
N ARG A 680 37.00 -6.90 -5.94
CA ARG A 680 36.36 -5.60 -5.67
C ARG A 680 36.86 -4.47 -6.59
N PHE A 681 38.01 -4.68 -7.24
CA PHE A 681 38.68 -3.69 -8.09
C PHE A 681 38.57 -4.02 -9.59
N VAL A 682 37.71 -4.95 -10.00
CA VAL A 682 37.48 -5.24 -11.43
C VAL A 682 37.09 -3.96 -12.18
N PRO A 683 37.72 -3.62 -13.32
CA PRO A 683 38.65 -4.43 -14.12
C PRO A 683 40.16 -4.27 -13.78
N THR A 684 40.53 -3.41 -12.83
CA THR A 684 41.93 -3.13 -12.46
C THR A 684 42.56 -4.24 -11.64
N GLY A 685 41.80 -4.85 -10.72
CA GLY A 685 42.27 -5.96 -9.88
C GLY A 685 42.35 -7.29 -10.61
N TRP A 686 41.34 -7.56 -11.42
CA TRP A 686 41.23 -8.69 -12.35
C TRP A 686 40.53 -8.21 -13.61
N SER A 687 40.83 -8.81 -14.76
CA SER A 687 40.16 -8.45 -16.00
C SER A 687 38.67 -8.82 -16.00
N GLU A 688 38.30 -9.89 -15.29
CA GLU A 688 36.94 -10.41 -15.15
C GLU A 688 36.60 -10.73 -13.69
N SER A 689 35.31 -10.83 -13.36
CA SER A 689 34.87 -11.25 -12.02
C SER A 689 34.85 -12.77 -11.91
N TYR A 690 35.91 -13.35 -11.36
CA TYR A 690 36.07 -14.79 -11.17
C TYR A 690 35.35 -15.29 -9.90
N GLY A 691 34.75 -16.47 -9.98
CA GLY A 691 34.05 -17.11 -8.85
C GLY A 691 34.97 -17.88 -7.93
N PHE A 692 35.84 -17.20 -7.19
CA PHE A 692 36.60 -17.84 -6.10
C PHE A 692 35.66 -18.13 -4.92
N THR A 693 35.61 -19.38 -4.47
CA THR A 693 34.70 -19.82 -3.41
C THR A 693 35.45 -20.33 -2.18
N GLU A 694 34.75 -20.43 -1.06
CA GLU A 694 35.28 -21.10 0.14
C GLU A 694 35.61 -22.57 -0.13
N SER A 695 34.87 -23.21 -1.04
CA SER A 695 35.15 -24.58 -1.45
C SER A 695 36.51 -24.70 -2.11
N ASP A 696 36.91 -23.74 -2.96
CA ASP A 696 38.24 -23.76 -3.59
C ASP A 696 39.34 -23.61 -2.52
N ALA A 697 39.09 -22.79 -1.49
CA ALA A 697 39.97 -22.63 -0.34
C ALA A 697 40.11 -23.94 0.48
N SER A 698 39.01 -24.67 0.71
CA SER A 698 39.04 -25.98 1.37
C SER A 698 39.78 -27.04 0.55
N HIS A 699 39.55 -27.11 -0.77
CA HIS A 699 40.29 -28.02 -1.65
C HIS A 699 41.79 -27.69 -1.68
N ALA A 700 42.15 -26.41 -1.57
CA ALA A 700 43.55 -25.98 -1.45
C ALA A 700 44.18 -26.45 -0.13
N LEU A 701 43.46 -26.37 1.00
CA LEU A 701 43.92 -26.92 2.27
C LEU A 701 44.15 -28.43 2.17
N ASP A 702 43.20 -29.18 1.61
CA ASP A 702 43.30 -30.64 1.45
C ASP A 702 44.47 -31.03 0.53
N SER A 703 44.73 -30.25 -0.52
CA SER A 703 45.84 -30.47 -1.43
C SER A 703 47.19 -30.21 -0.77
N ILE A 704 47.31 -29.16 0.04
CA ILE A 704 48.52 -28.88 0.84
C ILE A 704 48.74 -30.00 1.87
N ASP A 705 47.67 -30.45 2.52
CA ASP A 705 47.72 -31.55 3.48
C ASP A 705 48.24 -32.85 2.86
N ALA A 706 47.77 -33.20 1.66
CA ALA A 706 48.20 -34.36 0.91
C ALA A 706 49.68 -34.28 0.50
N LEU A 707 50.09 -33.14 -0.09
CA LEU A 707 51.47 -32.92 -0.55
C LEU A 707 52.47 -32.95 0.62
N ILE A 708 52.11 -32.40 1.77
CA ILE A 708 52.97 -32.45 2.97
C ILE A 708 52.93 -33.82 3.62
N GLY A 709 51.78 -34.50 3.63
CA GLY A 709 51.67 -35.87 4.10
C GLY A 709 52.62 -36.80 3.35
N GLU A 710 52.68 -36.66 2.02
CA GLU A 710 53.60 -37.41 1.16
C GLU A 710 55.06 -37.02 1.40
N ALA A 711 55.38 -35.72 1.43
CA ALA A 711 56.76 -35.25 1.61
C ALA A 711 57.34 -35.54 3.01
N SER A 712 56.50 -35.47 4.06
CA SER A 712 56.92 -35.73 5.44
C SER A 712 57.09 -37.22 5.76
N GLY A 713 56.50 -38.12 4.96
CA GLY A 713 56.55 -39.57 5.19
C GLY A 713 56.01 -39.98 6.58
N GLY A 714 55.11 -39.20 7.17
CA GLY A 714 54.56 -39.41 8.52
C GLY A 714 55.39 -38.82 9.67
N LYS A 715 56.43 -38.02 9.40
CA LYS A 715 57.18 -37.28 10.43
C LYS A 715 56.36 -36.12 10.99
N SER A 716 56.61 -35.76 12.25
CA SER A 716 55.97 -34.62 12.93
C SER A 716 56.52 -33.25 12.49
N HIS A 717 57.65 -33.22 11.81
CA HIS A 717 58.33 -32.01 11.32
C HIS A 717 58.91 -32.23 9.92
N ILE A 718 58.94 -31.16 9.13
CA ILE A 718 59.56 -31.10 7.80
C ILE A 718 60.43 -29.85 7.73
N ALA A 719 61.65 -29.95 7.21
CA ALA A 719 62.47 -28.77 7.01
C ALA A 719 61.85 -27.89 5.91
N PRO A 720 61.87 -26.55 6.02
CA PRO A 720 61.32 -25.66 5.00
C PRO A 720 61.88 -25.89 3.58
N GLU A 721 63.12 -26.39 3.48
CA GLU A 721 63.78 -26.71 2.21
C GLU A 721 63.22 -27.98 1.55
N ASP A 722 62.70 -28.92 2.36
CA ASP A 722 62.15 -30.21 1.91
C ASP A 722 60.67 -30.12 1.52
N ILE A 723 60.03 -28.96 1.72
CA ILE A 723 58.65 -28.71 1.32
C ILE A 723 58.57 -28.69 -0.22
N PRO A 724 57.61 -29.40 -0.85
CA PRO A 724 57.47 -29.46 -2.30
C PRO A 724 56.86 -28.16 -2.86
N TRP A 725 57.61 -27.06 -2.78
CA TRP A 725 57.16 -25.72 -3.13
C TRP A 725 56.64 -25.59 -4.56
N GLU A 726 57.33 -26.21 -5.52
CA GLU A 726 56.92 -26.19 -6.92
C GLU A 726 55.58 -26.93 -7.12
N ALA A 727 55.40 -28.09 -6.48
CA ALA A 727 54.15 -28.84 -6.56
C ALA A 727 52.97 -28.07 -5.93
N ILE A 728 53.20 -27.42 -4.78
CA ILE A 728 52.18 -26.58 -4.13
C ILE A 728 51.80 -25.41 -5.06
N ARG A 729 52.78 -24.68 -5.60
CA ARG A 729 52.51 -23.55 -6.49
C ARG A 729 51.76 -23.98 -7.75
N VAL A 730 52.20 -25.04 -8.43
CA VAL A 730 51.54 -25.55 -9.64
C VAL A 730 50.11 -26.02 -9.35
N THR A 731 49.88 -26.67 -8.21
CA THR A 731 48.53 -27.13 -7.82
C THR A 731 47.60 -25.94 -7.57
N LEU A 732 48.04 -24.96 -6.77
CA LEU A 732 47.24 -23.76 -6.48
C LEU A 732 47.01 -22.90 -7.74
N SER A 733 48.07 -22.70 -8.53
CA SER A 733 48.08 -21.90 -9.76
C SER A 733 47.22 -22.52 -10.85
N LYS A 734 47.43 -23.78 -11.23
CA LYS A 734 46.81 -24.37 -12.43
C LYS A 734 45.53 -25.15 -12.15
N SER A 735 45.44 -25.81 -10.99
CA SER A 735 44.35 -26.75 -10.73
C SER A 735 43.21 -26.16 -9.92
N ILE A 736 43.51 -25.28 -8.95
CA ILE A 736 42.51 -24.78 -8.00
C ILE A 736 42.05 -23.38 -8.37
N PHE A 737 42.90 -22.36 -8.19
CA PHE A 737 42.50 -20.98 -8.42
C PHE A 737 42.56 -20.62 -9.91
N GLY A 738 43.63 -20.95 -10.63
CA GLY A 738 43.71 -20.65 -12.07
C GLY A 738 42.80 -21.52 -12.95
N GLY A 739 42.25 -22.61 -12.40
CA GLY A 739 41.15 -23.33 -13.07
C GLY A 739 39.89 -22.47 -13.27
N ARG A 740 39.77 -21.34 -12.54
CA ARG A 740 38.70 -20.35 -12.68
C ARG A 740 39.08 -19.18 -13.59
N ILE A 741 40.37 -18.97 -13.87
CA ILE A 741 40.88 -17.81 -14.58
C ILE A 741 40.90 -18.10 -16.08
N SER A 742 40.29 -17.21 -16.86
CA SER A 742 40.21 -17.30 -18.33
C SER A 742 41.34 -16.51 -19.01
N ASN A 743 41.77 -15.40 -18.40
CA ASN A 743 42.70 -14.45 -19.00
C ASN A 743 44.18 -14.78 -18.66
N PRO A 744 45.08 -14.88 -19.65
CA PRO A 744 46.51 -15.12 -19.41
C PRO A 744 47.21 -14.10 -18.50
N THR A 745 46.87 -12.81 -18.62
CA THR A 745 47.48 -11.75 -17.80
C THR A 745 47.07 -11.87 -16.33
N ASP A 746 45.82 -12.27 -16.09
CA ASP A 746 45.32 -12.55 -14.75
C ASP A 746 46.01 -13.82 -14.19
N GLN A 747 46.25 -14.83 -15.02
CA GLN A 747 47.01 -16.02 -14.61
C GLN A 747 48.44 -15.65 -14.19
N ASP A 748 49.12 -14.77 -14.94
CA ASP A 748 50.45 -14.27 -14.58
C ASP A 748 50.44 -13.51 -13.24
N ALA A 749 49.37 -12.76 -12.95
CA ALA A 749 49.21 -12.06 -11.68
C ALA A 749 49.02 -13.03 -10.49
N LEU A 750 48.21 -14.08 -10.67
CA LEU A 750 48.05 -15.16 -9.68
C LEU A 750 49.39 -15.88 -9.45
N ASP A 751 50.09 -16.21 -10.54
CA ASP A 751 51.37 -16.90 -10.49
C ASP A 751 52.43 -16.06 -9.77
N SER A 752 52.49 -14.76 -10.03
CA SER A 752 53.37 -13.82 -9.32
C SER A 752 53.07 -13.77 -7.82
N LEU A 753 51.79 -13.71 -7.44
CA LEU A 753 51.38 -13.74 -6.03
C LEU A 753 51.81 -15.04 -5.34
N LEU A 754 51.58 -16.20 -5.97
CA LEU A 754 51.98 -17.50 -5.42
C LEU A 754 53.50 -17.66 -5.36
N ASN A 755 54.22 -17.21 -6.39
CA ASN A 755 55.68 -17.27 -6.46
C ASN A 755 56.37 -16.36 -5.42
N SER A 756 55.74 -15.27 -5.01
CA SER A 756 56.27 -14.37 -3.97
C SER A 756 56.06 -14.89 -2.54
N LEU A 757 54.96 -15.62 -2.29
CA LEU A 757 54.55 -16.05 -0.94
C LEU A 757 54.93 -17.49 -0.60
N PHE A 758 54.81 -18.43 -1.54
CA PHE A 758 55.12 -19.85 -1.33
C PHE A 758 56.59 -20.15 -1.66
N ILE A 759 57.49 -19.68 -0.78
CA ILE A 759 58.95 -19.86 -0.87
C ILE A 759 59.53 -20.24 0.48
N SER A 760 60.70 -20.89 0.52
CA SER A 760 61.35 -21.29 1.78
C SER A 760 61.58 -20.13 2.75
N LYS A 761 61.79 -18.91 2.25
CA LYS A 761 61.96 -17.69 3.08
C LYS A 761 60.71 -17.27 3.84
N SER A 762 59.53 -17.79 3.51
CA SER A 762 58.28 -17.49 4.25
C SER A 762 58.31 -18.01 5.70
N PHE A 763 59.28 -18.86 6.02
CA PHE A 763 59.55 -19.37 7.36
C PHE A 763 60.55 -18.51 8.15
N ASP A 764 61.14 -17.48 7.53
CA ASP A 764 62.04 -16.55 8.22
C ASP A 764 61.27 -15.70 9.25
N VAL A 765 61.98 -15.27 10.29
CA VAL A 765 61.47 -14.32 11.29
C VAL A 765 61.18 -12.99 10.59
N ASP A 766 60.06 -12.34 10.95
CA ASP A 766 59.60 -11.08 10.36
C ASP A 766 59.37 -11.11 8.84
N PHE A 767 59.00 -12.26 8.28
CA PHE A 767 58.60 -12.34 6.87
C PHE A 767 57.43 -11.39 6.58
N LYS A 768 57.67 -10.44 5.67
CA LYS A 768 56.70 -9.44 5.23
C LYS A 768 55.83 -10.02 4.12
N LEU A 769 54.52 -10.02 4.32
CA LEU A 769 53.55 -10.49 3.31
C LEU A 769 53.40 -9.54 2.13
N VAL A 770 53.76 -8.26 2.33
CA VAL A 770 53.64 -7.21 1.32
C VAL A 770 54.97 -6.46 1.26
N GLN A 771 55.50 -6.27 0.05
CA GLN A 771 56.66 -5.41 -0.20
C GLN A 771 56.15 -4.01 -0.55
N THR A 772 56.01 -3.14 0.46
CA THR A 772 55.60 -1.75 0.28
C THR A 772 56.61 -0.79 0.91
N GLU A 773 56.84 0.34 0.23
CA GLU A 773 57.65 1.47 0.72
C GLU A 773 56.79 2.51 1.46
N GLU A 774 55.47 2.32 1.53
CA GLU A 774 54.56 3.25 2.18
C GLU A 774 54.70 3.22 3.72
N PRO A 775 54.67 4.39 4.38
CA PRO A 775 54.70 4.46 5.85
C PRO A 775 53.40 3.91 6.43
N GLY A 776 53.47 2.83 7.22
CA GLY A 776 52.29 2.22 7.85
C GLY A 776 52.56 0.85 8.47
N PHE A 777 51.48 0.21 8.96
CA PHE A 777 51.53 -1.17 9.44
C PHE A 777 51.84 -2.11 8.28
N ILE A 778 52.95 -2.85 8.37
CA ILE A 778 53.32 -3.88 7.39
C ILE A 778 52.90 -5.23 7.97
N PRO A 779 52.05 -6.01 7.26
CA PRO A 779 51.61 -7.31 7.75
C PRO A 779 52.79 -8.29 7.73
N THR A 780 53.33 -8.59 8.91
CA THR A 780 54.35 -9.62 9.12
C THR A 780 53.71 -10.88 9.68
N LEU A 781 54.18 -12.06 9.26
CA LEU A 781 53.62 -13.32 9.73
C LEU A 781 53.96 -13.59 11.22
N PRO A 782 53.02 -14.10 12.02
CA PRO A 782 53.25 -14.38 13.43
C PRO A 782 54.24 -15.54 13.62
N GLU A 783 55.20 -15.41 14.55
CA GLU A 783 56.25 -16.41 14.80
C GLU A 783 55.68 -17.77 15.21
N LYS A 784 54.60 -17.75 16.00
CA LYS A 784 53.90 -18.95 16.44
C LYS A 784 52.60 -19.12 15.66
N THR A 785 52.29 -20.36 15.32
CA THR A 785 51.25 -20.70 14.34
C THR A 785 50.15 -21.57 14.95
N SER A 786 49.91 -21.47 16.27
CA SER A 786 48.72 -22.08 16.86
C SER A 786 47.45 -21.37 16.35
N LYS A 787 46.30 -22.04 16.38
CA LYS A 787 45.04 -21.46 15.90
C LYS A 787 44.71 -20.15 16.63
N ASP A 788 44.86 -20.11 17.95
CA ASP A 788 44.57 -18.92 18.77
C ASP A 788 45.51 -17.75 18.45
N GLU A 789 46.78 -18.02 18.16
CA GLU A 789 47.76 -17.00 17.77
C GLU A 789 47.54 -16.49 16.34
N CYS A 790 47.04 -17.36 15.45
CA CYS A 790 46.60 -16.92 14.12
C CYS A 790 45.41 -15.94 14.25
N PHE A 791 44.44 -16.25 15.12
CA PHE A 791 43.31 -15.35 15.37
C PHE A 791 43.73 -14.03 16.01
N SER A 792 44.59 -14.05 17.04
CA SER A 792 45.06 -12.82 17.67
C SER A 792 45.86 -11.95 16.70
N TRP A 793 46.63 -12.56 15.80
CA TRP A 793 47.29 -11.85 14.71
C TRP A 793 46.29 -11.21 13.73
N ILE A 794 45.26 -11.95 13.28
CA ILE A 794 44.22 -11.41 12.41
C ILE A 794 43.49 -10.24 13.10
N GLU A 795 43.20 -10.35 14.39
CA GLU A 795 42.57 -9.29 15.17
C GLU A 795 43.45 -8.03 15.25
N SER A 796 44.78 -8.17 15.26
CA SER A 796 45.72 -7.05 15.25
C SER A 796 45.78 -6.28 13.93
N LEU A 797 45.27 -6.86 12.83
CA LEU A 797 45.25 -6.19 11.52
C LEU A 797 44.33 -4.95 11.54
N PRO A 798 44.71 -3.87 10.84
CA PRO A 798 43.85 -2.72 10.67
C PRO A 798 42.56 -3.09 9.93
N PRO A 799 41.43 -2.38 10.21
CA PRO A 799 40.16 -2.64 9.53
C PRO A 799 40.15 -2.15 8.08
N TYR A 800 40.95 -1.13 7.75
CA TYR A 800 41.13 -0.61 6.39
C TYR A 800 42.50 -1.01 5.85
N ASN A 801 42.53 -1.62 4.66
CA ASN A 801 43.77 -2.11 4.04
C ASN A 801 44.06 -1.27 2.80
N PRO A 802 45.30 -0.77 2.62
CA PRO A 802 45.65 -0.03 1.41
C PRO A 802 45.69 -0.97 0.19
N PRO A 803 45.41 -0.48 -1.03
CA PRO A 803 45.49 -1.27 -2.26
C PRO A 803 46.87 -1.93 -2.49
N THR A 804 47.92 -1.37 -1.90
CA THR A 804 49.28 -1.93 -1.95
C THR A 804 49.36 -3.33 -1.34
N TRP A 805 48.48 -3.68 -0.39
CA TRP A 805 48.43 -5.04 0.20
C TRP A 805 47.98 -6.12 -0.77
N ILE A 806 47.20 -5.74 -1.79
CA ILE A 806 46.74 -6.64 -2.83
C ILE A 806 47.57 -6.51 -4.11
N GLY A 807 48.68 -5.78 -4.07
CA GLY A 807 49.57 -5.54 -5.20
C GLY A 807 49.00 -4.59 -6.25
N LEU A 808 48.12 -3.66 -5.84
CA LEU A 808 47.63 -2.57 -6.67
C LEU A 808 48.21 -1.23 -6.19
N ASP A 809 48.24 -0.24 -7.08
CA ASP A 809 48.62 1.12 -6.72
C ASP A 809 47.50 1.84 -5.94
N SER A 810 47.84 2.94 -5.26
CA SER A 810 46.85 3.77 -4.56
C SER A 810 45.80 4.36 -5.49
N PHE A 811 46.12 4.52 -6.78
CA PHE A 811 45.21 5.02 -7.81
C PHE A 811 44.04 4.05 -8.10
N ALA A 812 44.21 2.75 -7.86
CA ALA A 812 43.15 1.76 -8.01
C ALA A 812 41.92 2.06 -7.13
N GLU A 813 42.12 2.57 -5.91
CA GLU A 813 41.01 2.96 -5.03
C GLU A 813 40.30 4.22 -5.53
N GLU A 814 41.05 5.19 -6.07
CA GLU A 814 40.45 6.37 -6.71
C GLU A 814 39.61 5.99 -7.92
N MET A 815 40.11 5.12 -8.78
CA MET A 815 39.39 4.64 -9.96
C MET A 815 38.12 3.86 -9.56
N ARG A 816 38.21 3.01 -8.53
CA ARG A 816 37.07 2.28 -7.98
C ARG A 816 36.01 3.24 -7.43
N SER A 817 36.43 4.24 -6.65
CA SER A 817 35.56 5.27 -6.08
C SER A 817 34.84 6.07 -7.18
N ARG A 818 35.57 6.50 -8.23
CA ARG A 818 34.97 7.20 -9.39
C ARG A 818 34.00 6.32 -10.17
N SER A 819 34.34 5.05 -10.40
CA SER A 819 33.46 4.10 -11.10
C SER A 819 32.16 3.86 -10.33
N MET A 820 32.26 3.69 -9.00
CA MET A 820 31.09 3.53 -8.13
C MET A 820 30.23 4.80 -8.11
N ALA A 821 30.85 5.98 -7.98
CA ALA A 821 30.14 7.25 -8.03
C ALA A 821 29.40 7.45 -9.36
N LYS A 822 30.04 7.13 -10.49
CA LYS A 822 29.40 7.18 -11.81
C LYS A 822 28.18 6.26 -11.91
N SER A 823 28.29 5.01 -11.46
CA SER A 823 27.15 4.07 -11.40
C SER A 823 25.99 4.61 -10.56
N ILE A 824 26.29 5.19 -9.38
CA ILE A 824 25.29 5.81 -8.51
C ILE A 824 24.60 6.99 -9.22
N ILE A 825 25.37 7.88 -9.86
CA ILE A 825 24.85 9.05 -10.55
C ILE A 825 23.94 8.63 -11.71
N GLU A 826 24.34 7.65 -12.52
CA GLU A 826 23.52 7.11 -13.62
C GLU A 826 22.18 6.56 -13.10
N LYS A 827 22.19 5.80 -12.00
CA LYS A 827 20.97 5.30 -11.34
C LYS A 827 20.07 6.45 -10.86
N VAL A 828 20.64 7.46 -10.19
CA VAL A 828 19.89 8.66 -9.74
C VAL A 828 19.26 9.39 -10.92
N THR A 829 20.01 9.65 -11.99
CA THR A 829 19.49 10.33 -13.19
C THR A 829 18.37 9.53 -13.85
N SER A 830 18.48 8.20 -13.92
CA SER A 830 17.44 7.35 -14.51
C SER A 830 16.09 7.47 -13.79
N LEU A 831 16.10 7.54 -12.45
CA LEU A 831 14.88 7.68 -11.66
C LEU A 831 14.29 9.08 -11.72
N LEU A 832 15.13 10.13 -11.75
CA LEU A 832 14.66 11.52 -11.90
C LEU A 832 13.98 11.79 -13.25
N VAL A 833 14.43 11.13 -14.32
CA VAL A 833 13.76 11.20 -15.63
C VAL A 833 12.41 10.48 -15.57
N SER A 834 12.37 9.30 -14.95
CA SER A 834 11.12 8.55 -14.76
C SER A 834 10.09 9.31 -13.92
N GLU A 835 10.51 10.15 -12.96
CA GLU A 835 9.59 11.00 -12.18
C GLU A 835 9.00 12.16 -12.99
N LYS A 836 9.71 12.68 -14.02
CA LYS A 836 9.18 13.75 -14.88
C LYS A 836 8.14 13.25 -15.88
N ASP A 837 8.24 11.98 -16.26
CA ASP A 837 7.27 11.31 -17.14
C ASP A 837 6.10 10.67 -16.37
N ALA A 838 6.27 10.43 -15.05
CA ALA A 838 5.27 9.93 -14.10
C ALA A 838 4.38 11.04 -13.52
#